data_AF-A0A4Q5V5F1-F1
#
_entry.id   AF-A0A4Q5V5F1-F1
#
_cell.length_a   1.000
_cell.length_b   1.000
_cell.length_c   1.000
_cell.angle_alpha   90.00
_cell.angle_beta   90.00
_cell.angle_gamma   90.00
#
_symmetry.space_group_name_H-M   'P 1'
#
loop_
_entity.id
_entity.type
_entity.pdbx_description
1 polymer ?
#
loop_
_entity_poly.entity_id
_entity_poly.type
_entity_poly.pdbx_seq_one_letter_code
_entity_poly.pdbx_strand_id
1 'polypeptide(L)'
;MQLYRVALSPSITMHLKRIVPLCFLLLCSFFYSGAQQTNNKYQGLLWEITGNGLQKPSYLFGTMHVSSKLAFHLSDSFYYALKNVDAVALELNPDLWQAQMVRLIKLNDNYTSFSQSGGNDFITENSFKITHYEDNLKAALSTEPPVVNSLLYRSYKVKEDFEEDTFLDLYIYQAGRKLGKAPAGVEDYYESEKLVMEAYRDMANEKKKKDIDLDGESMSSILQKLQTAYRNGDLDLMDSLDNKMEKSVAFREKFLYRRNDIQADAIDSIIKKRSLFVGVGAAHLPGTRGVIDQLRKKGYILRPVKMADRDGAQKDAINDMKVAVTFSNQKAADGSYAVDVPGPLYALQSNYQQLNRTQYADMSNGSYYMVTRVKTYASFIHQSQTEVAKKTDSLLYEYIPGNIISKKSISRNGFPGLDIVNRTRRGDMQRYHIFYTPFEVLIFKMSGKNNYVDGEEGQRFFSSIQLKEYAPTPVTFKPAAAGFQVKMPHEPHVYNNNADDSRWEYEAIDKTTGDACLLMKKAVYNYDFLEADSFDLALIETSFRSSDIFDKQISRQNTTWGGYPALVVKEKLKSGDFIHAMFVIKGPQYFVIAQRSKSSADKAFNFYKSFSFERESYAAAKQYVDTFLRIDISTPVMPEIDGGIRTIIEQTMEDAANGNNSGGYITYWKKARNGLFRDEKSGDLVSIQMQEYPKYFYIKDSAKFWKTEIDEQLSGEDMLLYSKQMLTADNGTTSACHLVIRDTGSSRLINKLIVLKGRYLFTLSSMSDTLSKQNALSSGIFASFKPTSSVLVENMYESRRCFTVLSVACL
;
A
#
# COMPACT_ATOMS: atom_id res chain seq x y z
N MET A 1 8.80 -82.77 44.84
CA MET A 1 9.56 -83.86 44.22
C MET A 1 11.03 -83.70 44.62
N GLN A 2 11.65 -84.81 45.01
CA GLN A 2 13.02 -85.03 45.51
C GLN A 2 14.11 -84.08 44.96
N LEU A 3 14.84 -83.41 45.84
CA LEU A 3 16.23 -83.71 46.28
C LEU A 3 17.27 -83.63 45.16
N TYR A 4 18.26 -82.74 45.31
CA TYR A 4 19.66 -83.17 45.47
C TYR A 4 20.48 -82.09 46.21
N ARG A 5 21.13 -82.52 47.29
CA ARG A 5 22.22 -81.80 47.97
C ARG A 5 23.53 -82.16 47.25
N VAL A 6 24.39 -81.17 47.05
CA VAL A 6 25.84 -81.38 46.96
C VAL A 6 26.48 -80.57 48.09
N ALA A 7 27.22 -81.26 48.93
CA ALA A 7 28.01 -80.69 50.01
C ALA A 7 29.40 -80.30 49.49
N LEU A 8 29.88 -79.12 49.88
CA LEU A 8 31.29 -78.76 49.88
C LEU A 8 31.66 -78.15 51.24
N SER A 9 32.91 -78.39 51.60
CA SER A 9 33.53 -78.42 52.93
C SER A 9 33.86 -77.05 53.55
N PRO A 10 34.24 -77.00 54.85
CA PRO A 10 34.44 -75.77 55.58
C PRO A 10 35.91 -75.34 55.55
N SER A 11 36.20 -74.23 54.87
CA SER A 11 37.41 -73.47 55.11
C SER A 11 37.31 -72.09 54.47
N ILE A 12 37.83 -71.10 55.20
CA ILE A 12 37.92 -69.67 54.86
C ILE A 12 36.73 -68.83 55.35
N THR A 13 36.40 -69.04 56.63
CA THR A 13 35.81 -68.02 57.51
C THR A 13 36.85 -66.94 57.83
N MET A 14 37.35 -66.17 56.84
CA MET A 14 38.14 -64.96 57.18
C MET A 14 38.33 -63.87 56.11
N HIS A 15 37.47 -63.76 55.08
CA HIS A 15 37.51 -62.58 54.19
C HIS A 15 36.15 -61.90 53.91
N LEU A 16 35.06 -62.35 54.55
CA LEU A 16 33.71 -61.83 54.29
C LEU A 16 33.23 -60.72 55.25
N LYS A 17 34.13 -59.82 55.68
CA LYS A 17 33.75 -58.58 56.40
C LYS A 17 34.27 -57.28 55.76
N ARG A 18 34.88 -57.35 54.57
CA ARG A 18 35.32 -56.15 53.82
C ARG A 18 34.78 -56.03 52.39
N ILE A 19 33.97 -56.97 51.91
CA ILE A 19 33.42 -56.92 50.53
C ILE A 19 31.96 -56.42 50.50
N VAL A 20 31.24 -56.48 51.62
CA VAL A 20 29.86 -55.94 51.72
C VAL A 20 29.78 -54.41 51.58
N PRO A 21 30.73 -53.58 52.05
CA PRO A 21 30.67 -52.14 51.82
C PRO A 21 31.01 -51.76 50.37
N LEU A 22 31.76 -52.60 49.64
CA LEU A 22 32.23 -52.29 48.29
C LEU A 22 31.16 -52.58 47.22
N CYS A 23 30.32 -53.60 47.42
CA CYS A 23 29.17 -53.86 46.55
C CYS A 23 28.01 -52.88 46.76
N PHE A 24 27.87 -52.26 47.94
CA PHE A 24 26.86 -51.21 48.17
C PHE A 24 27.27 -49.84 47.61
N LEU A 25 28.59 -49.56 47.54
CA LEU A 25 29.15 -48.38 46.88
C LEU A 25 29.12 -48.46 45.34
N LEU A 26 29.18 -49.68 44.78
CA LEU A 26 29.04 -49.93 43.33
C LEU A 26 27.59 -50.01 42.84
N LEU A 27 26.61 -50.29 43.72
CA LEU A 27 25.18 -50.20 43.37
C LEU A 27 24.60 -48.77 43.49
N CYS A 28 25.23 -47.89 44.27
CA CYS A 28 24.86 -46.47 44.31
C CYS A 28 25.40 -45.67 43.11
N SER A 29 26.34 -46.21 42.34
CA SER A 29 26.87 -45.57 41.13
C SER A 29 26.02 -45.83 39.87
N PHE A 30 25.05 -46.74 39.93
CA PHE A 30 24.14 -47.03 38.80
C PHE A 30 22.78 -46.31 38.85
N PHE A 31 22.51 -45.52 39.89
CA PHE A 31 21.35 -44.60 39.92
C PHE A 31 21.72 -43.13 39.61
N TYR A 32 22.99 -42.88 39.25
CA TYR A 32 23.45 -41.61 38.67
C TYR A 32 23.62 -41.70 37.14
N SER A 33 22.74 -42.44 36.46
CA SER A 33 22.29 -41.96 35.14
C SER A 33 21.22 -40.90 35.37
N GLY A 34 21.60 -39.80 36.02
CA GLY A 34 20.90 -38.55 35.82
C GLY A 34 20.92 -38.33 34.32
N ALA A 35 19.74 -38.19 33.72
CA ALA A 35 19.61 -37.71 32.36
C ALA A 35 20.67 -36.61 32.16
N GLN A 36 21.46 -36.69 31.09
CA GLN A 36 22.12 -35.51 30.56
C GLN A 36 20.99 -34.56 30.16
N GLN A 37 20.48 -33.83 31.16
CA GLN A 37 19.70 -32.65 30.95
C GLN A 37 20.73 -31.69 30.36
N THR A 38 20.70 -31.55 29.04
CA THR A 38 21.38 -30.46 28.37
C THR A 38 21.04 -29.22 29.20
N ASN A 39 22.08 -28.57 29.73
CA ASN A 39 21.92 -27.46 30.64
C ASN A 39 21.53 -26.25 29.76
N ASN A 40 20.31 -26.28 29.22
CA ASN A 40 19.79 -25.27 28.30
C ASN A 40 19.74 -23.95 29.07
N LYS A 41 20.58 -23.00 28.65
CA LYS A 41 20.74 -21.68 29.27
C LYS A 41 19.44 -20.87 29.13
N TYR A 42 18.71 -21.07 28.04
CA TYR A 42 17.45 -20.40 27.75
C TYR A 42 16.32 -21.42 27.54
N GLN A 43 15.73 -21.88 28.65
CA GLN A 43 14.62 -22.83 28.64
C GLN A 43 13.31 -22.17 29.07
N GLY A 44 12.34 -22.08 28.15
CA GLY A 44 10.98 -21.56 28.37
C GLY A 44 10.63 -20.39 27.46
N LEU A 45 9.34 -20.27 27.09
CA LEU A 45 8.82 -19.13 26.31
C LEU A 45 8.39 -17.95 27.17
N LEU A 46 7.96 -18.19 28.41
CA LEU A 46 7.52 -17.16 29.36
C LEU A 46 8.60 -16.91 30.41
N TRP A 47 8.95 -15.64 30.60
CA TRP A 47 9.97 -15.19 31.55
C TRP A 47 9.42 -14.12 32.47
N GLU A 48 9.60 -14.31 33.77
CA GLU A 48 9.27 -13.31 34.80
C GLU A 48 10.45 -12.37 35.02
N ILE A 49 10.18 -11.07 34.98
CA ILE A 49 11.12 -9.97 35.19
C ILE A 49 10.86 -9.36 36.57
N THR A 50 11.85 -9.40 37.45
CA THR A 50 11.80 -8.85 38.82
C THR A 50 13.13 -8.16 39.18
N GLY A 51 13.23 -7.61 40.38
CA GLY A 51 14.44 -6.91 40.85
C GLY A 51 14.54 -5.48 40.34
N ASN A 52 15.71 -4.86 40.49
CA ASN A 52 15.99 -3.47 40.06
C ASN A 52 14.95 -2.42 40.53
N GLY A 53 14.38 -2.60 41.73
CA GLY A 53 13.38 -1.68 42.31
C GLY A 53 11.94 -1.85 41.80
N LEU A 54 11.66 -2.85 40.96
CA LEU A 54 10.29 -3.13 40.50
C LEU A 54 9.38 -3.52 41.67
N GLN A 55 8.23 -2.85 41.77
CA GLN A 55 7.22 -3.12 42.81
C GLN A 55 6.27 -4.27 42.44
N LYS A 56 6.13 -4.53 41.14
CA LYS A 56 5.33 -5.63 40.58
C LYS A 56 6.14 -6.33 39.50
N PRO A 57 6.01 -7.66 39.35
CA PRO A 57 6.67 -8.38 38.27
C PRO A 57 6.15 -7.91 36.91
N SER A 58 7.03 -8.00 35.91
CA SER A 58 6.68 -7.90 34.49
C SER A 58 7.01 -9.22 33.81
N TYR A 59 6.51 -9.45 32.59
CA TYR A 59 6.63 -10.73 31.91
C TYR A 59 7.03 -10.53 30.45
N LEU A 60 8.01 -11.31 30.00
CA LEU A 60 8.48 -11.38 28.63
C LEU A 60 8.11 -12.73 28.03
N PHE A 61 7.46 -12.71 26.87
CA PHE A 61 6.96 -13.90 26.20
C PHE A 61 7.49 -14.00 24.77
N GLY A 62 8.06 -15.15 24.42
CA GLY A 62 8.54 -15.47 23.08
C GLY A 62 7.40 -15.93 22.18
N THR A 63 7.04 -15.14 21.17
CA THR A 63 6.00 -15.45 20.19
C THR A 63 6.58 -16.12 18.94
N MET A 64 5.71 -16.69 18.12
CA MET A 64 6.01 -17.11 16.75
C MET A 64 4.87 -16.60 15.87
N HIS A 65 5.20 -15.92 14.76
CA HIS A 65 4.25 -15.21 13.89
C HIS A 65 3.39 -16.13 13.03
N VAL A 66 2.65 -17.04 13.64
CA VAL A 66 1.79 -18.01 12.95
C VAL A 66 0.42 -18.06 13.61
N SER A 67 -0.60 -18.39 12.81
CA SER A 67 -1.96 -18.70 13.27
C SER A 67 -2.11 -20.18 13.66
N SER A 68 -1.09 -21.02 13.48
CA SER A 68 -1.14 -22.45 13.80
C SER A 68 -1.51 -22.70 15.27
N LYS A 69 -2.44 -23.64 15.52
CA LYS A 69 -2.83 -24.10 16.86
C LYS A 69 -1.64 -24.52 17.73
N LEU A 70 -0.52 -24.92 17.11
CA LEU A 70 0.74 -25.22 17.80
C LEU A 70 1.22 -24.06 18.69
N ALA A 71 1.09 -22.82 18.20
CA ALA A 71 1.58 -21.65 18.89
C ALA A 71 0.67 -21.21 20.07
N PHE A 72 -0.54 -21.76 20.16
CA PHE A 72 -1.58 -21.39 21.14
C PHE A 72 -1.69 -22.35 22.32
N HIS A 73 -0.60 -23.05 22.67
CA HIS A 73 -0.53 -23.83 23.90
C HIS A 73 -0.33 -22.91 25.13
N LEU A 74 -1.33 -22.07 25.40
CA LEU A 74 -1.30 -21.05 26.45
C LEU A 74 -1.81 -21.66 27.76
N SER A 75 -0.98 -21.57 28.80
CA SER A 75 -1.24 -22.18 30.11
C SER A 75 -1.84 -21.20 31.12
N ASP A 76 -2.29 -21.70 32.26
CA ASP A 76 -2.73 -20.85 33.38
C ASP A 76 -1.66 -19.81 33.76
N SER A 77 -0.38 -20.19 33.82
CA SER A 77 0.75 -19.28 34.08
C SER A 77 0.78 -18.08 33.12
N PHE A 78 0.43 -18.28 31.85
CA PHE A 78 0.37 -17.22 30.85
C PHE A 78 -0.77 -16.24 31.17
N TYR A 79 -1.97 -16.75 31.45
CA TYR A 79 -3.12 -15.91 31.78
C TYR A 79 -2.96 -15.21 33.13
N TYR A 80 -2.35 -15.87 34.11
CA TYR A 80 -1.98 -15.27 35.38
C TYR A 80 -1.05 -14.08 35.17
N ALA A 81 0.03 -14.25 34.39
CA ALA A 81 0.95 -13.19 34.06
C ALA A 81 0.24 -12.02 33.36
N LEU A 82 -0.58 -12.29 32.34
CA LEU A 82 -1.30 -11.27 31.58
C LEU A 82 -2.33 -10.51 32.45
N LYS A 83 -3.01 -11.18 33.38
CA LYS A 83 -3.99 -10.57 34.29
C LYS A 83 -3.36 -9.67 35.34
N ASN A 84 -2.13 -9.96 35.78
CA ASN A 84 -1.48 -9.29 36.91
C ASN A 84 -0.58 -8.10 36.52
N VAL A 85 -0.57 -7.71 35.25
CA VAL A 85 0.16 -6.52 34.77
C VAL A 85 -0.76 -5.33 34.52
N ASP A 86 -0.19 -4.15 34.32
CA ASP A 86 -0.92 -2.91 34.02
C ASP A 86 -0.98 -2.63 32.50
N ALA A 87 -0.02 -3.13 31.72
CA ALA A 87 0.08 -2.92 30.27
C ALA A 87 0.42 -4.18 29.50
N VAL A 88 0.03 -4.21 28.23
CA VAL A 88 0.38 -5.24 27.24
C VAL A 88 1.14 -4.60 26.07
N ALA A 89 2.28 -5.17 25.69
CA ALA A 89 3.06 -4.73 24.53
C ALA A 89 3.33 -5.88 23.57
N LEU A 90 3.45 -5.55 22.30
CA LEU A 90 4.06 -6.39 21.28
C LEU A 90 5.27 -5.66 20.67
N GLU A 91 5.93 -6.25 19.68
CA GLU A 91 6.96 -5.54 18.89
C GLU A 91 6.43 -4.21 18.37
N LEU A 92 5.28 -4.25 17.70
CA LEU A 92 4.56 -3.07 17.21
C LEU A 92 3.25 -2.91 17.98
N ASN A 93 2.85 -1.68 18.28
CA ASN A 93 1.57 -1.41 18.93
C ASN A 93 0.39 -1.60 17.93
N PRO A 94 -0.49 -2.61 18.09
CA PRO A 94 -1.59 -2.83 17.15
C PRO A 94 -2.60 -1.68 17.08
N ASP A 95 -2.74 -0.84 18.11
CA ASP A 95 -3.63 0.35 18.04
C ASP A 95 -3.19 1.36 16.98
N LEU A 96 -1.87 1.47 16.75
CA LEU A 96 -1.30 2.47 15.86
C LEU A 96 -0.92 1.88 14.50
N TRP A 97 -0.75 0.56 14.44
CA TRP A 97 -0.16 -0.13 13.31
C TRP A 97 -0.91 0.12 12.00
N GLN A 98 -2.25 0.02 11.98
CA GLN A 98 -3.01 0.26 10.75
C GLN A 98 -2.77 1.67 10.19
N ALA A 99 -2.81 2.70 11.05
CA ALA A 99 -2.59 4.09 10.63
C ALA A 99 -1.15 4.31 10.13
N GLN A 100 -0.17 3.76 10.83
CA GLN A 100 1.25 3.89 10.46
C GLN A 100 1.57 3.17 9.15
N MET A 101 1.01 1.96 8.95
CA MET A 101 1.11 1.19 7.71
C MET A 101 0.49 1.93 6.54
N VAL A 102 -0.73 2.47 6.68
CA VAL A 102 -1.38 3.26 5.60
C VAL A 102 -0.53 4.48 5.25
N ARG A 103 0.00 5.18 6.24
CA ARG A 103 0.88 6.33 5.99
C ARG A 103 2.18 5.91 5.30
N LEU A 104 2.78 4.77 5.65
CA LEU A 104 3.98 4.26 4.96
C LEU A 104 3.69 3.90 3.50
N ILE A 105 2.58 3.19 3.24
CA ILE A 105 2.12 2.87 1.87
C ILE A 105 1.96 4.16 1.08
N LYS A 106 1.26 5.16 1.63
CA LYS A 106 1.07 6.46 0.98
C LYS A 106 2.40 7.16 0.66
N LEU A 107 3.36 7.16 1.59
CA LEU A 107 4.68 7.76 1.35
C LEU A 107 5.45 7.05 0.24
N ASN A 108 5.37 5.72 0.19
CA ASN A 108 5.98 4.92 -0.88
C ASN A 108 5.29 5.16 -2.23
N ASP A 109 3.96 5.21 -2.26
CA ASP A 109 3.18 5.50 -3.47
C ASP A 109 3.50 6.92 -3.97
N ASN A 110 3.54 7.92 -3.10
CA ASN A 110 3.93 9.29 -3.46
C ASN A 110 5.34 9.35 -4.05
N TYR A 111 6.32 8.67 -3.45
CA TYR A 111 7.68 8.58 -3.99
C TYR A 111 7.70 7.89 -5.36
N THR A 112 6.96 6.78 -5.50
CA THR A 112 6.87 6.02 -6.74
C THR A 112 6.25 6.88 -7.84
N SER A 113 5.11 7.53 -7.59
CA SER A 113 4.47 8.44 -8.53
C SER A 113 5.34 9.64 -8.91
N PHE A 114 6.14 10.16 -7.97
CA PHE A 114 7.07 11.26 -8.23
C PHE A 114 8.30 10.83 -9.06
N SER A 115 8.87 9.66 -8.78
CA SER A 115 10.14 9.21 -9.39
C SER A 115 9.98 8.48 -10.72
N GLN A 116 8.74 8.20 -11.14
CA GLN A 116 8.41 7.62 -12.44
C GLN A 116 8.72 8.58 -13.60
N SER A 117 9.03 8.01 -14.77
CA SER A 117 9.06 8.77 -16.01
C SER A 117 7.63 9.13 -16.41
N GLY A 118 7.35 10.42 -16.60
CA GLY A 118 6.05 10.87 -17.12
C GLY A 118 6.01 10.88 -18.65
N GLY A 119 4.80 11.00 -19.21
CA GLY A 119 4.63 11.26 -20.64
C GLY A 119 4.53 10.03 -21.53
N ASN A 120 4.12 8.88 -21.00
CA ASN A 120 3.90 7.64 -21.75
C ASN A 120 2.42 7.19 -21.73
N ASP A 121 1.50 8.13 -21.47
CA ASP A 121 0.07 7.87 -21.42
C ASP A 121 -0.54 8.00 -22.83
N PHE A 122 -1.65 7.30 -23.05
CA PHE A 122 -2.41 7.33 -24.30
C PHE A 122 -3.86 6.90 -24.03
N ILE A 123 -4.79 7.41 -24.85
CA ILE A 123 -6.17 6.93 -24.80
C ILE A 123 -6.27 5.51 -25.36
N THR A 124 -7.19 4.72 -24.80
CA THR A 124 -7.50 3.37 -25.29
C THR A 124 -9.01 3.22 -25.52
N GLU A 125 -9.43 2.09 -26.10
CA GLU A 125 -10.84 1.73 -26.23
C GLU A 125 -11.57 1.62 -24.89
N ASN A 126 -10.87 1.57 -23.75
CA ASN A 126 -11.48 1.55 -22.42
C ASN A 126 -11.53 2.93 -21.74
N SER A 127 -10.80 3.93 -22.25
CA SER A 127 -10.59 5.20 -21.55
C SER A 127 -11.86 6.02 -21.33
N PHE A 128 -12.87 5.89 -22.18
CA PHE A 128 -14.18 6.57 -22.06
C PHE A 128 -15.36 5.59 -22.06
N LYS A 129 -15.09 4.30 -21.84
CA LYS A 129 -16.11 3.25 -21.81
C LYS A 129 -17.09 3.42 -20.65
N ILE A 130 -18.37 3.23 -20.94
CA ILE A 130 -19.44 3.01 -19.96
C ILE A 130 -19.38 1.53 -19.57
N THR A 131 -18.81 1.25 -18.40
CA THR A 131 -18.52 -0.11 -17.94
C THR A 131 -19.75 -0.80 -17.35
N HIS A 132 -19.80 -2.12 -17.52
CA HIS A 132 -20.73 -2.98 -16.79
C HIS A 132 -20.31 -3.07 -15.33
N TYR A 133 -21.27 -3.11 -14.41
CA TYR A 133 -21.00 -3.09 -12.98
C TYR A 133 -21.13 -4.45 -12.32
N GLU A 134 -21.64 -5.45 -13.03
CA GLU A 134 -21.95 -6.77 -12.50
C GLU A 134 -20.70 -7.46 -11.94
N ASP A 135 -19.56 -7.39 -12.61
CA ASP A 135 -18.33 -8.02 -12.13
C ASP A 135 -17.74 -7.29 -10.91
N ASN A 136 -17.80 -5.96 -10.90
CA ASN A 136 -17.43 -5.17 -9.73
C ASN A 136 -18.37 -5.42 -8.54
N LEU A 137 -19.66 -5.63 -8.81
CA LEU A 137 -20.66 -5.97 -7.79
C LEU A 137 -20.41 -7.37 -7.21
N LYS A 138 -20.16 -8.38 -8.05
CA LYS A 138 -19.76 -9.73 -7.63
C LYS A 138 -18.51 -9.69 -6.73
N ALA A 139 -17.50 -8.93 -7.16
CA ALA A 139 -16.27 -8.74 -6.39
C ALA A 139 -16.52 -8.02 -5.05
N ALA A 140 -17.37 -6.99 -5.05
CA ALA A 140 -17.71 -6.22 -3.85
C ALA A 140 -18.50 -7.03 -2.81
N LEU A 141 -19.32 -7.99 -3.25
CA LEU A 141 -20.09 -8.87 -2.36
C LEU A 141 -19.21 -9.96 -1.72
N SER A 142 -18.30 -10.54 -2.52
CA SER A 142 -17.58 -11.77 -2.17
C SER A 142 -16.20 -11.56 -1.56
N THR A 143 -15.53 -10.44 -1.85
CA THR A 143 -14.13 -10.27 -1.45
C THR A 143 -13.95 -9.59 -0.10
N GLU A 144 -12.92 -10.04 0.60
CA GLU A 144 -12.35 -9.35 1.75
C GLU A 144 -10.99 -8.75 1.35
N PRO A 145 -10.66 -7.51 1.76
CA PRO A 145 -9.37 -6.92 1.47
C PRO A 145 -8.23 -7.78 2.06
N PRO A 146 -7.16 -8.12 1.30
CA PRO A 146 -6.04 -8.91 1.82
C PRO A 146 -5.40 -8.31 3.08
N VAL A 147 -5.41 -6.99 3.21
CA VAL A 147 -4.88 -6.29 4.38
C VAL A 147 -5.69 -6.55 5.65
N VAL A 148 -7.00 -6.80 5.55
CA VAL A 148 -7.80 -7.22 6.71
C VAL A 148 -7.32 -8.58 7.20
N ASN A 149 -7.08 -9.52 6.29
CA ASN A 149 -6.45 -10.80 6.64
C ASN A 149 -5.07 -10.59 7.27
N SER A 150 -4.20 -9.75 6.70
CA SER A 150 -2.86 -9.48 7.26
C SER A 150 -2.89 -8.86 8.66
N LEU A 151 -3.90 -8.04 8.96
CA LEU A 151 -4.06 -7.35 10.23
C LEU A 151 -4.73 -8.22 11.29
N LEU A 152 -5.80 -8.97 10.96
CA LEU A 152 -6.65 -9.64 11.94
C LEU A 152 -6.44 -11.14 12.06
N TYR A 153 -6.06 -11.82 10.97
CA TYR A 153 -6.14 -13.28 10.91
C TYR A 153 -4.80 -13.95 10.59
N ARG A 154 -4.07 -13.43 9.60
CA ARG A 154 -2.90 -14.04 8.94
C ARG A 154 -3.13 -15.52 8.55
N SER A 155 -4.37 -15.84 8.20
CA SER A 155 -4.77 -17.22 7.90
C SER A 155 -4.51 -17.62 6.46
N TYR A 156 -4.28 -18.91 6.23
CA TYR A 156 -4.12 -19.49 4.91
C TYR A 156 -5.28 -20.45 4.62
N LYS A 157 -6.05 -20.19 3.55
CA LYS A 157 -7.30 -20.93 3.24
C LYS A 157 -7.17 -22.45 3.27
N VAL A 158 -6.04 -23.00 2.81
CA VAL A 158 -5.81 -24.47 2.77
C VAL A 158 -5.58 -25.07 4.16
N LYS A 159 -5.19 -24.25 5.15
CA LYS A 159 -4.85 -24.68 6.51
C LYS A 159 -5.80 -24.13 7.57
N GLU A 160 -6.87 -23.45 7.15
CA GLU A 160 -7.78 -22.69 8.02
C GLU A 160 -8.33 -23.53 9.18
N ASP A 161 -8.71 -24.80 8.93
CA ASP A 161 -9.21 -25.72 9.97
C ASP A 161 -8.16 -26.10 11.05
N PHE A 162 -6.87 -25.89 10.75
CA PHE A 162 -5.73 -26.17 11.65
C PHE A 162 -5.14 -24.90 12.26
N GLU A 163 -5.74 -23.75 11.98
CA GLU A 163 -5.34 -22.44 12.47
C GLU A 163 -6.33 -21.93 13.52
N GLU A 164 -5.91 -20.92 14.26
CA GLU A 164 -6.70 -20.17 15.23
C GLU A 164 -7.34 -18.95 14.55
N ASP A 165 -8.31 -18.33 15.23
CA ASP A 165 -9.05 -17.18 14.68
C ASP A 165 -8.21 -15.90 14.55
N THR A 166 -6.96 -15.93 14.99
CA THR A 166 -5.96 -14.89 14.81
C THR A 166 -4.56 -15.47 15.02
N PHE A 167 -3.52 -14.68 14.80
CA PHE A 167 -2.14 -15.07 15.11
C PHE A 167 -1.77 -14.70 16.55
N LEU A 168 -0.81 -15.43 17.13
CA LEU A 168 -0.53 -15.40 18.58
C LEU A 168 -0.26 -14.00 19.13
N ASP A 169 0.53 -13.20 18.40
CA ASP A 169 0.85 -11.83 18.81
C ASP A 169 -0.43 -11.00 18.98
N LEU A 170 -1.32 -11.00 17.98
CA LEU A 170 -2.56 -10.25 18.09
C LEU A 170 -3.49 -10.79 19.17
N TYR A 171 -3.51 -12.10 19.40
CA TYR A 171 -4.26 -12.68 20.51
C TYR A 171 -3.79 -12.16 21.88
N ILE A 172 -2.48 -12.10 22.12
CA ILE A 172 -1.91 -11.54 23.37
C ILE A 172 -2.42 -10.11 23.58
N TYR A 173 -2.33 -9.30 22.53
CA TYR A 173 -2.82 -7.92 22.58
C TYR A 173 -4.33 -7.86 22.83
N GLN A 174 -5.15 -8.60 22.08
CA GLN A 174 -6.61 -8.63 22.25
C GLN A 174 -7.00 -9.06 23.66
N ALA A 175 -6.39 -10.14 24.17
CA ALA A 175 -6.63 -10.62 25.52
C ALA A 175 -6.24 -9.57 26.57
N GLY A 176 -5.08 -8.90 26.41
CA GLY A 176 -4.68 -7.81 27.28
C GLY A 176 -5.67 -6.63 27.25
N ARG A 177 -6.08 -6.19 26.06
CA ARG A 177 -7.05 -5.09 25.92
C ARG A 177 -8.40 -5.42 26.55
N LYS A 178 -8.89 -6.65 26.36
CA LYS A 178 -10.14 -7.15 26.98
C LYS A 178 -10.05 -7.24 28.51
N LEU A 179 -8.85 -7.49 29.04
CA LEU A 179 -8.55 -7.44 30.48
C LEU A 179 -8.25 -6.01 31.00
N GLY A 180 -8.50 -4.97 30.20
CA GLY A 180 -8.33 -3.57 30.57
C GLY A 180 -6.88 -3.10 30.60
N LYS A 181 -5.94 -3.81 29.96
CA LYS A 181 -4.52 -3.45 29.96
C LYS A 181 -4.25 -2.31 28.98
N ALA A 182 -3.37 -1.39 29.36
CA ALA A 182 -2.93 -0.32 28.47
C ALA A 182 -2.07 -0.88 27.32
N PRO A 183 -2.31 -0.47 26.06
CA PRO A 183 -1.50 -0.90 24.93
C PRO A 183 -0.12 -0.23 24.91
N ALA A 184 0.86 -0.93 24.37
CA ALA A 184 2.19 -0.40 24.07
C ALA A 184 2.85 -1.17 22.91
N GLY A 185 3.97 -0.65 22.43
CA GLY A 185 4.89 -1.31 21.50
C GLY A 185 6.32 -1.15 22.01
N VAL A 186 7.18 -2.12 21.73
CA VAL A 186 8.61 -2.04 22.09
C VAL A 186 9.50 -1.63 20.92
N GLU A 187 8.90 -1.38 19.76
CA GLU A 187 9.51 -0.78 18.59
C GLU A 187 8.63 0.35 18.03
N ASP A 188 9.24 1.24 17.25
CA ASP A 188 8.51 2.18 16.40
C ASP A 188 8.34 1.59 14.99
N TYR A 189 7.14 1.73 14.42
CA TYR A 189 6.82 1.15 13.13
C TYR A 189 7.75 1.62 12.01
N TYR A 190 8.04 2.92 11.92
CA TYR A 190 8.86 3.46 10.84
C TYR A 190 10.33 3.07 11.00
N GLU A 191 10.86 3.15 12.22
CA GLU A 191 12.24 2.74 12.47
C GLU A 191 12.44 1.23 12.24
N SER A 192 11.47 0.38 12.60
CA SER A 192 11.53 -1.05 12.31
C SER A 192 11.51 -1.34 10.81
N GLU A 193 10.58 -0.75 10.06
CA GLU A 193 10.52 -0.92 8.60
C GLU A 193 11.79 -0.41 7.91
N LYS A 194 12.33 0.73 8.37
CA LYS A 194 13.60 1.28 7.90
C LYS A 194 14.78 0.33 8.15
N LEU A 195 14.90 -0.21 9.36
CA LEU A 195 15.94 -1.19 9.70
C LEU A 195 15.84 -2.46 8.85
N VAL A 196 14.61 -2.92 8.57
CA VAL A 196 14.36 -4.05 7.67
C VAL A 196 14.84 -3.73 6.25
N MET A 197 14.48 -2.57 5.69
CA MET A 197 14.95 -2.14 4.36
C MET A 197 16.49 -2.07 4.31
N GLU A 198 17.12 -1.49 5.32
CA GLU A 198 18.57 -1.43 5.42
C GLU A 198 19.23 -2.82 5.56
N ALA A 199 18.61 -3.74 6.30
CA ALA A 199 19.11 -5.11 6.44
C ALA A 199 19.15 -5.84 5.09
N TYR A 200 18.09 -5.73 4.30
CA TYR A 200 18.03 -6.31 2.95
C TYR A 200 19.05 -5.68 2.00
N ARG A 201 19.23 -4.36 2.06
CA ARG A 201 20.26 -3.67 1.26
C ARG A 201 21.67 -4.14 1.63
N ASP A 202 21.99 -4.17 2.93
CA ASP A 202 23.32 -4.56 3.39
C ASP A 202 23.59 -6.04 3.08
N MET A 203 22.57 -6.90 3.16
CA MET A 203 22.65 -8.30 2.69
C MET A 203 22.93 -8.41 1.19
N ALA A 204 22.33 -7.52 0.37
CA ALA A 204 22.61 -7.49 -1.05
C ALA A 204 24.08 -7.11 -1.30
N ASN A 205 24.60 -6.12 -0.57
CA ASN A 205 25.96 -5.60 -0.71
C ASN A 205 27.04 -6.49 -0.05
N GLU A 206 26.66 -7.47 0.75
CA GLU A 206 27.60 -8.39 1.40
C GLU A 206 28.25 -9.34 0.38
N LYS A 207 29.55 -9.13 0.12
CA LYS A 207 30.34 -9.89 -0.88
C LYS A 207 30.59 -11.35 -0.51
N LYS A 208 30.61 -11.67 0.79
CA LYS A 208 30.89 -13.02 1.30
C LYS A 208 29.71 -13.49 2.11
N LYS A 209 28.81 -14.25 1.48
CA LYS A 209 27.69 -14.89 2.17
C LYS A 209 28.15 -16.21 2.76
N LYS A 210 27.59 -16.57 3.90
CA LYS A 210 27.80 -17.86 4.54
C LYS A 210 27.12 -18.96 3.70
N ASP A 211 27.84 -20.05 3.45
CA ASP A 211 27.23 -21.25 2.90
C ASP A 211 26.32 -21.89 3.94
N ILE A 212 25.08 -22.20 3.54
CA ILE A 212 24.17 -22.97 4.38
C ILE A 212 24.58 -24.44 4.25
N ASP A 213 25.12 -24.98 5.33
CA ASP A 213 25.27 -26.42 5.51
C ASP A 213 24.14 -26.95 6.39
N LEU A 214 23.27 -27.77 5.80
CA LEU A 214 22.15 -28.40 6.51
C LEU A 214 22.50 -29.83 6.95
N ASP A 215 23.77 -30.24 6.89
CA ASP A 215 24.22 -31.58 7.27
C ASP A 215 23.45 -32.71 6.56
N GLY A 216 23.04 -32.46 5.30
CA GLY A 216 22.24 -33.40 4.49
C GLY A 216 20.72 -33.39 4.79
N GLU A 217 20.25 -32.57 5.73
CA GLU A 217 18.83 -32.42 6.00
C GLU A 217 18.11 -31.51 5.00
N SER A 218 16.84 -31.80 4.74
CA SER A 218 15.99 -30.88 3.96
C SER A 218 15.64 -29.65 4.80
N MET A 219 15.43 -28.51 4.12
CA MET A 219 14.92 -27.28 4.76
C MET A 219 13.60 -27.54 5.51
N SER A 220 12.74 -28.43 5.00
CA SER A 220 11.50 -28.83 5.66
C SER A 220 11.74 -29.50 7.02
N SER A 221 12.75 -30.38 7.11
CA SER A 221 13.16 -31.02 8.37
C SER A 221 13.60 -29.98 9.40
N ILE A 222 14.43 -29.03 8.99
CA ILE A 222 14.93 -27.96 9.86
C ILE A 222 13.78 -27.09 10.38
N LEU A 223 12.83 -26.72 9.52
CA LEU A 223 11.64 -25.96 9.94
C LEU A 223 10.74 -26.74 10.92
N GLN A 224 10.62 -28.07 10.78
CA GLN A 224 9.91 -28.91 11.75
C GLN A 224 10.63 -28.98 13.09
N LYS A 225 11.96 -29.07 13.08
CA LYS A 225 12.78 -29.01 14.30
C LYS A 225 12.64 -27.66 15.00
N LEU A 226 12.61 -26.56 14.25
CA LEU A 226 12.38 -25.22 14.80
C LEU A 226 11.01 -25.11 15.49
N GLN A 227 9.95 -25.61 14.86
CA GLN A 227 8.61 -25.66 15.47
C GLN A 227 8.57 -26.52 16.73
N THR A 228 9.31 -27.64 16.73
CA THR A 228 9.42 -28.53 17.90
C THR A 228 10.19 -27.86 19.03
N ALA A 229 11.30 -27.18 18.72
CA ALA A 229 12.07 -26.40 19.68
C ALA A 229 11.21 -25.30 20.30
N TYR A 230 10.47 -24.54 19.50
CA TYR A 230 9.51 -23.54 19.99
C TYR A 230 8.46 -24.15 20.91
N ARG A 231 7.82 -25.25 20.49
CA ARG A 231 6.82 -25.96 21.33
C ARG A 231 7.38 -26.37 22.69
N ASN A 232 8.64 -26.81 22.71
CA ASN A 232 9.31 -27.25 23.94
C ASN A 232 9.92 -26.08 24.74
N GLY A 233 9.87 -24.84 24.21
CA GLY A 233 10.53 -23.67 24.78
C GLY A 233 12.07 -23.78 24.78
N ASP A 234 12.65 -24.57 23.88
CA ASP A 234 14.11 -24.74 23.77
C ASP A 234 14.69 -23.62 22.88
N LEU A 235 14.93 -22.45 23.47
CA LEU A 235 15.40 -21.27 22.75
C LEU A 235 16.87 -21.41 22.31
N ASP A 236 17.68 -22.22 23.01
CA ASP A 236 19.05 -22.52 22.60
C ASP A 236 19.09 -23.31 21.28
N LEU A 237 18.21 -24.31 21.14
CA LEU A 237 18.06 -25.07 19.90
C LEU A 237 17.51 -24.18 18.77
N MET A 238 16.56 -23.30 19.06
CA MET A 238 16.04 -22.35 18.07
C MET A 238 17.15 -21.43 17.54
N ASP A 239 17.91 -20.78 18.43
CA ASP A 239 19.02 -19.91 18.03
C ASP A 239 20.06 -20.67 17.19
N SER A 240 20.37 -21.91 17.57
CA SER A 240 21.30 -22.76 16.81
C SER A 240 20.82 -23.07 15.39
N LEU A 241 19.54 -23.40 15.24
CA LEU A 241 18.93 -23.67 13.92
C LEU A 241 18.86 -22.39 13.08
N ASP A 242 18.46 -21.26 13.68
CA ASP A 242 18.40 -19.97 12.98
C ASP A 242 19.79 -19.50 12.54
N ASN A 243 20.84 -19.69 13.35
CA ASN A 243 22.22 -19.40 12.97
C ASN A 243 22.72 -20.31 11.82
N LYS A 244 22.23 -21.55 11.72
CA LYS A 244 22.55 -22.44 10.58
C LYS A 244 21.90 -21.97 9.28
N MET A 245 20.67 -21.45 9.35
CA MET A 245 19.94 -20.96 8.18
C MET A 245 20.38 -19.56 7.71
N GLU A 246 21.10 -18.80 8.55
CA GLU A 246 21.57 -17.45 8.20
C GLU A 246 22.62 -17.44 7.09
N LYS A 247 22.41 -16.59 6.09
CA LYS A 247 23.39 -16.37 5.01
C LYS A 247 24.21 -15.10 5.18
N SER A 248 23.71 -14.12 5.94
CA SER A 248 24.25 -12.77 5.95
C SER A 248 24.42 -12.25 7.37
N VAL A 249 25.67 -11.95 7.72
CA VAL A 249 25.97 -11.34 9.03
C VAL A 249 25.42 -9.90 9.06
N ALA A 250 25.50 -9.19 7.93
CA ALA A 250 24.97 -7.84 7.82
C ALA A 250 23.45 -7.79 7.97
N PHE A 251 22.73 -8.77 7.40
CA PHE A 251 21.29 -8.93 7.60
C PHE A 251 20.97 -9.13 9.08
N ARG A 252 21.61 -10.11 9.72
CA ARG A 252 21.36 -10.46 11.13
C ARG A 252 21.60 -9.30 12.07
N GLU A 253 22.63 -8.49 11.82
CA GLU A 253 22.93 -7.32 12.65
C GLU A 253 21.74 -6.35 12.72
N LYS A 254 21.10 -6.03 11.60
CA LYS A 254 20.01 -5.05 11.54
C LYS A 254 18.63 -5.67 11.75
N PHE A 255 18.39 -6.83 11.17
CA PHE A 255 17.10 -7.52 11.23
C PHE A 255 16.79 -8.10 12.62
N LEU A 256 17.83 -8.44 13.39
CA LEU A 256 17.68 -9.03 14.72
C LEU A 256 18.35 -8.21 15.80
N TYR A 257 19.68 -8.05 15.78
CA TYR A 257 20.39 -7.55 16.95
C TYR A 257 20.16 -6.07 17.27
N ARG A 258 20.12 -5.20 16.26
CA ARG A 258 19.76 -3.78 16.48
C ARG A 258 18.34 -3.62 16.98
N ARG A 259 17.42 -4.47 16.53
CA ARG A 259 16.06 -4.50 17.04
C ARG A 259 16.01 -5.01 18.48
N ASN A 260 16.81 -6.01 18.86
CA ASN A 260 16.94 -6.44 20.26
C ASN A 260 17.37 -5.29 21.18
N ASP A 261 18.33 -4.47 20.73
CA ASP A 261 18.80 -3.30 21.49
C ASP A 261 17.63 -2.32 21.74
N ILE A 262 16.86 -1.99 20.70
CA ILE A 262 15.67 -1.13 20.77
C ILE A 262 14.60 -1.73 21.69
N GLN A 263 14.27 -3.00 21.51
CA GLN A 263 13.27 -3.71 22.31
C GLN A 263 13.65 -3.73 23.79
N ALA A 264 14.91 -4.05 24.13
CA ALA A 264 15.37 -4.10 25.51
C ALA A 264 15.35 -2.72 26.20
N ASP A 265 15.71 -1.65 25.47
CA ASP A 265 15.65 -0.27 25.95
C ASP A 265 14.20 0.20 26.16
N ALA A 266 13.29 -0.15 25.26
CA ALA A 266 11.88 0.16 25.37
C ALA A 266 11.23 -0.59 26.55
N ILE A 267 11.52 -1.89 26.70
CA ILE A 267 11.04 -2.69 27.84
C ILE A 267 11.51 -2.07 29.15
N ASP A 268 12.81 -1.79 29.32
CA ASP A 268 13.37 -1.13 30.51
C ASP A 268 12.66 0.19 30.83
N SER A 269 12.41 1.00 29.80
CA SER A 269 11.73 2.30 29.94
C SER A 269 10.27 2.16 30.40
N ILE A 270 9.55 1.14 29.94
CA ILE A 270 8.14 0.91 30.27
C ILE A 270 8.02 0.30 31.68
N ILE A 271 8.80 -0.74 31.99
CA ILE A 271 8.67 -1.49 33.25
C ILE A 271 9.00 -0.67 34.50
N LYS A 272 9.86 0.36 34.35
CA LYS A 272 10.14 1.35 35.40
C LYS A 272 8.92 2.19 35.78
N LYS A 273 7.91 2.29 34.90
CA LYS A 273 6.72 3.13 35.10
C LYS A 273 5.48 2.31 35.45
N ARG A 274 5.35 1.10 34.92
CA ARG A 274 4.17 0.23 35.11
C ARG A 274 4.54 -1.23 34.83
N SER A 275 3.84 -2.18 35.45
CA SER A 275 4.06 -3.60 35.15
C SER A 275 3.60 -3.94 33.72
N LEU A 276 4.36 -4.81 33.03
CA LEU A 276 4.21 -5.06 31.60
C LEU A 276 4.15 -6.56 31.30
N PHE A 277 3.24 -6.98 30.42
CA PHE A 277 3.34 -8.22 29.69
C PHE A 277 3.76 -7.89 28.25
N VAL A 278 4.92 -8.36 27.81
CA VAL A 278 5.45 -8.07 26.47
C VAL A 278 5.64 -9.36 25.67
N GLY A 279 5.08 -9.39 24.46
CA GLY A 279 5.33 -10.43 23.46
C GLY A 279 6.30 -9.95 22.39
N VAL A 280 7.41 -10.66 22.20
CA VAL A 280 8.35 -10.45 21.06
C VAL A 280 8.67 -11.79 20.43
N GLY A 281 9.07 -11.82 19.17
CA GLY A 281 9.45 -13.05 18.49
C GLY A 281 10.50 -13.82 19.28
N ALA A 282 10.32 -15.14 19.43
CA ALA A 282 11.19 -15.99 20.25
C ALA A 282 12.67 -15.93 19.83
N ALA A 283 12.94 -15.63 18.55
CA ALA A 283 14.30 -15.39 18.03
C ALA A 283 15.01 -14.19 18.67
N HIS A 284 14.28 -13.22 19.24
CA HIS A 284 14.86 -12.05 19.91
C HIS A 284 15.37 -12.38 21.32
N LEU A 285 14.97 -13.51 21.92
CA LEU A 285 15.20 -13.81 23.33
C LEU A 285 16.61 -14.35 23.68
N PRO A 286 17.13 -15.39 23.01
CA PRO A 286 18.37 -16.06 23.40
C PRO A 286 19.63 -15.32 22.92
N GLY A 287 20.78 -15.73 23.45
CA GLY A 287 22.09 -15.22 23.07
C GLY A 287 22.56 -13.99 23.85
N THR A 288 23.84 -13.63 23.70
CA THR A 288 24.49 -12.54 24.47
C THR A 288 23.97 -11.14 24.12
N ARG A 289 23.37 -10.99 22.93
CA ARG A 289 22.62 -9.82 22.46
C ARG A 289 21.11 -10.08 22.42
N GLY A 290 20.63 -11.20 22.97
CA GLY A 290 19.21 -11.47 23.15
C GLY A 290 18.62 -10.60 24.26
N VAL A 291 17.33 -10.28 24.14
CA VAL A 291 16.61 -9.40 25.08
C VAL A 291 16.72 -9.89 26.52
N ILE A 292 16.78 -11.21 26.75
CA ILE A 292 16.93 -11.77 28.11
C ILE A 292 18.24 -11.30 28.76
N ASP A 293 19.36 -11.48 28.07
CA ASP A 293 20.67 -11.13 28.61
C ASP A 293 20.88 -9.61 28.63
N GLN A 294 20.26 -8.87 27.70
CA GLN A 294 20.27 -7.40 27.74
C GLN A 294 19.55 -6.85 28.99
N LEU A 295 18.38 -7.39 29.34
CA LEU A 295 17.66 -6.98 30.55
C LEU A 295 18.40 -7.40 31.82
N ARG A 296 19.05 -8.57 31.84
CA ARG A 296 19.93 -8.97 32.95
C ARG A 296 21.08 -7.99 33.16
N LYS A 297 21.74 -7.55 32.08
CA LYS A 297 22.80 -6.53 32.12
C LYS A 297 22.31 -5.19 32.65
N LYS A 298 21.03 -4.86 32.45
CA LYS A 298 20.38 -3.66 33.01
C LYS A 298 20.01 -3.80 34.51
N GLY A 299 20.28 -4.95 35.12
CA GLY A 299 20.09 -5.19 36.57
C GLY A 299 18.83 -5.95 36.94
N TYR A 300 18.04 -6.42 35.98
CA TYR A 300 16.83 -7.21 36.25
C TYR A 300 17.14 -8.70 36.43
N ILE A 301 16.30 -9.38 37.20
CA ILE A 301 16.30 -10.83 37.36
C ILE A 301 15.27 -11.42 36.41
N LEU A 302 15.71 -12.30 35.52
CA LEU A 302 14.85 -12.99 34.55
C LEU A 302 14.85 -14.50 34.82
N ARG A 303 13.69 -15.00 35.22
CA ARG A 303 13.44 -16.41 35.56
C ARG A 303 12.44 -17.04 34.58
N PRO A 304 12.70 -18.23 34.02
CA PRO A 304 11.72 -18.90 33.18
C PRO A 304 10.54 -19.40 34.01
N VAL A 305 9.33 -19.28 33.44
CA VAL A 305 8.07 -19.71 34.03
C VAL A 305 7.61 -20.99 33.32
N LYS A 306 7.34 -22.04 34.10
CA LYS A 306 6.87 -23.32 33.55
C LYS A 306 5.44 -23.19 33.01
N MET A 307 5.24 -23.68 31.78
CA MET A 307 3.93 -23.78 31.13
C MET A 307 3.60 -25.26 30.96
N ALA A 308 2.84 -25.83 31.91
CA ALA A 308 2.62 -27.29 31.97
C ALA A 308 1.41 -27.73 31.12
N ASP A 309 0.25 -27.07 31.27
CA ASP A 309 -1.02 -27.47 30.66
C ASP A 309 -1.74 -26.29 29.98
N ARG A 310 -2.41 -26.55 28.84
CA ARG A 310 -3.26 -25.56 28.15
C ARG A 310 -4.52 -25.27 28.97
N ASP A 311 -4.84 -23.98 29.14
CA ASP A 311 -6.10 -23.53 29.74
C ASP A 311 -7.06 -22.99 28.66
N GLY A 312 -7.95 -23.87 28.19
CA GLY A 312 -8.98 -23.50 27.22
C GLY A 312 -10.09 -22.63 27.82
N ALA A 313 -10.45 -22.85 29.09
CA ALA A 313 -11.57 -22.16 29.71
C ALA A 313 -11.29 -20.66 29.90
N GLN A 314 -10.07 -20.29 30.32
CA GLN A 314 -9.67 -18.88 30.40
C GLN A 314 -9.60 -18.21 29.04
N LYS A 315 -9.12 -18.93 28.01
CA LYS A 315 -9.13 -18.45 26.63
C LYS A 315 -10.54 -18.08 26.19
N ASP A 316 -11.49 -18.99 26.37
CA ASP A 316 -12.87 -18.82 25.93
C ASP A 316 -13.55 -17.68 26.71
N ALA A 317 -13.38 -17.63 28.03
CA ALA A 317 -13.90 -16.55 28.87
C ALA A 317 -13.38 -15.16 28.46
N ILE A 318 -12.10 -15.05 28.10
CA ILE A 318 -11.53 -13.79 27.59
C ILE A 318 -12.04 -13.50 26.18
N ASN A 319 -12.19 -14.50 25.32
CA ASN A 319 -12.68 -14.31 23.96
C ASN A 319 -14.10 -13.71 23.92
N ASP A 320 -14.94 -14.07 24.89
CA ASP A 320 -16.31 -13.54 25.03
C ASP A 320 -16.37 -12.08 25.54
N MET A 321 -15.27 -11.56 26.09
CA MET A 321 -15.17 -10.14 26.48
C MET A 321 -15.03 -9.23 25.25
N LYS A 322 -15.45 -7.97 25.43
CA LYS A 322 -15.33 -6.90 24.44
C LYS A 322 -14.56 -5.71 24.99
N VAL A 323 -13.88 -5.00 24.12
CA VAL A 323 -13.21 -3.73 24.41
C VAL A 323 -14.13 -2.61 23.93
N ALA A 324 -14.48 -1.69 24.81
CA ALA A 324 -15.28 -0.53 24.44
C ALA A 324 -14.57 0.31 23.36
N VAL A 325 -15.31 0.73 22.35
CA VAL A 325 -14.79 1.54 21.23
C VAL A 325 -15.42 2.94 21.22
N THR A 326 -14.68 3.92 20.71
CA THR A 326 -15.18 5.29 20.53
C THR A 326 -15.45 5.53 19.06
N PHE A 327 -16.71 5.80 18.72
CA PHE A 327 -17.12 6.10 17.36
C PHE A 327 -16.88 7.54 16.98
N SER A 328 -16.52 7.75 15.72
CA SER A 328 -16.43 9.05 15.07
C SER A 328 -17.20 9.01 13.76
N ASN A 329 -17.81 10.13 13.39
CA ASN A 329 -18.51 10.24 12.12
C ASN A 329 -17.49 10.40 10.98
N GLN A 330 -17.43 9.43 10.08
CA GLN A 330 -16.58 9.46 8.88
C GLN A 330 -17.42 9.80 7.66
N LYS A 331 -16.88 10.64 6.78
CA LYS A 331 -17.53 11.10 5.55
C LYS A 331 -16.69 10.72 4.34
N ALA A 332 -17.35 10.29 3.26
CA ALA A 332 -16.69 10.15 1.97
C ALA A 332 -16.12 11.51 1.51
N ALA A 333 -14.97 11.50 0.84
CA ALA A 333 -14.31 12.73 0.37
C ALA A 333 -15.18 13.59 -0.57
N ASP A 334 -16.09 12.96 -1.32
CA ASP A 334 -17.07 13.60 -2.20
C ASP A 334 -18.44 13.86 -1.52
N GLY A 335 -18.56 13.53 -0.23
CA GLY A 335 -19.79 13.67 0.54
C GLY A 335 -20.90 12.68 0.19
N SER A 336 -20.62 11.62 -0.59
CA SER A 336 -21.62 10.62 -1.01
C SER A 336 -22.29 9.87 0.15
N TYR A 337 -21.56 9.64 1.25
CA TYR A 337 -22.09 9.04 2.47
C TYR A 337 -21.41 9.58 3.73
N ALA A 338 -22.07 9.40 4.86
CA ALA A 338 -21.49 9.50 6.21
C ALA A 338 -21.87 8.27 7.04
N VAL A 339 -20.97 7.82 7.92
CA VAL A 339 -21.21 6.67 8.81
C VAL A 339 -20.36 6.79 10.07
N ASP A 340 -20.89 6.39 11.21
CA ASP A 340 -20.14 6.28 12.45
C ASP A 340 -19.31 5.00 12.45
N VAL A 341 -18.00 5.11 12.65
CA VAL A 341 -17.08 3.97 12.83
C VAL A 341 -16.08 4.23 13.96
N PRO A 342 -15.53 3.16 14.57
CA PRO A 342 -14.62 3.29 15.73
C PRO A 342 -13.21 3.82 15.40
N GLY A 343 -12.93 4.10 14.12
CA GLY A 343 -11.70 4.75 13.67
C GLY A 343 -11.80 5.21 12.22
N PRO A 344 -10.72 5.79 11.66
CA PRO A 344 -10.71 6.30 10.28
C PRO A 344 -10.91 5.17 9.26
N LEU A 345 -11.69 5.45 8.22
CA LEU A 345 -11.81 4.55 7.08
C LEU A 345 -10.64 4.78 6.11
N TYR A 346 -9.81 3.77 5.92
CA TYR A 346 -8.63 3.83 5.05
C TYR A 346 -8.94 3.26 3.67
N ALA A 347 -8.60 4.01 2.62
CA ALA A 347 -8.57 3.50 1.25
C ALA A 347 -7.23 2.79 1.03
N LEU A 348 -7.28 1.48 0.78
CA LEU A 348 -6.10 0.68 0.44
C LEU A 348 -6.38 -0.03 -0.87
N GLN A 349 -5.64 0.34 -1.91
CA GLN A 349 -5.75 -0.33 -3.20
C GLN A 349 -5.12 -1.73 -3.13
N SER A 350 -5.72 -2.67 -3.84
CA SER A 350 -5.19 -4.03 -3.98
C SER A 350 -4.77 -4.23 -5.44
N ASN A 351 -3.58 -4.74 -5.65
CA ASN A 351 -3.04 -5.07 -6.99
C ASN A 351 -3.86 -6.14 -7.74
N TYR A 352 -4.79 -6.83 -7.07
CA TYR A 352 -5.57 -7.92 -7.66
C TYR A 352 -6.98 -7.52 -8.10
N GLN A 353 -7.62 -6.58 -7.39
CA GLN A 353 -8.97 -6.09 -7.69
C GLN A 353 -9.14 -4.65 -7.23
N GLN A 354 -9.45 -3.79 -8.19
CA GLN A 354 -9.42 -2.34 -8.08
C GLN A 354 -10.83 -1.80 -7.74
N LEU A 355 -11.33 -2.19 -6.56
CA LEU A 355 -12.61 -1.69 -6.03
C LEU A 355 -12.42 -0.38 -5.26
N ASN A 356 -13.35 0.56 -5.42
CA ASN A 356 -13.43 1.74 -4.56
C ASN A 356 -13.93 1.32 -3.18
N ARG A 357 -12.98 1.07 -2.27
CA ARG A 357 -13.23 0.47 -0.97
C ARG A 357 -12.43 1.17 0.11
N THR A 358 -13.07 1.36 1.25
CA THR A 358 -12.45 1.87 2.47
C THR A 358 -12.76 0.94 3.64
N GLN A 359 -11.83 0.80 4.58
CA GLN A 359 -12.02 -0.08 5.73
C GLN A 359 -11.31 0.41 6.99
N TYR A 360 -11.76 -0.10 8.14
CA TYR A 360 -11.13 0.04 9.45
C TYR A 360 -11.10 -1.33 10.13
N ALA A 361 -9.94 -1.70 10.69
CA ALA A 361 -9.78 -2.94 11.44
C ALA A 361 -9.72 -2.62 12.93
N ASP A 362 -10.72 -3.08 13.69
CA ASP A 362 -10.72 -3.02 15.14
C ASP A 362 -9.85 -4.18 15.68
N MET A 363 -8.58 -3.86 15.87
CA MET A 363 -7.55 -4.79 16.32
C MET A 363 -7.85 -5.38 17.71
N SER A 364 -8.59 -4.64 18.56
CA SER A 364 -8.90 -5.03 19.94
C SER A 364 -10.02 -6.07 20.01
N ASN A 365 -11.06 -5.91 19.19
CA ASN A 365 -12.19 -6.85 19.15
C ASN A 365 -12.09 -7.92 18.05
N GLY A 366 -11.13 -7.80 17.14
CA GLY A 366 -11.00 -8.72 16.01
C GLY A 366 -12.18 -8.59 15.03
N SER A 367 -12.59 -7.35 14.77
CA SER A 367 -13.69 -7.01 13.87
C SER A 367 -13.24 -6.00 12.83
N TYR A 368 -13.98 -5.86 11.73
CA TYR A 368 -13.71 -4.82 10.75
C TYR A 368 -14.99 -4.20 10.19
N TYR A 369 -14.84 -2.96 9.74
CA TYR A 369 -15.86 -2.11 9.15
C TYR A 369 -15.41 -1.73 7.75
N MET A 370 -16.31 -1.73 6.78
CA MET A 370 -15.95 -1.55 5.38
C MET A 370 -17.07 -0.87 4.62
N VAL A 371 -16.70 0.01 3.69
CA VAL A 371 -17.61 0.61 2.72
C VAL A 371 -17.04 0.41 1.33
N THR A 372 -17.79 -0.26 0.46
CA THR A 372 -17.45 -0.47 -0.95
C THR A 372 -18.45 0.26 -1.83
N ARG A 373 -17.96 0.95 -2.86
CA ARG A 373 -18.75 1.70 -3.83
C ARG A 373 -18.60 1.04 -5.20
N VAL A 374 -19.72 0.74 -5.84
CA VAL A 374 -19.76 0.17 -7.19
C VAL A 374 -20.48 1.13 -8.11
N LYS A 375 -19.73 1.73 -9.04
CA LYS A 375 -20.29 2.60 -10.09
C LYS A 375 -21.19 1.78 -11.01
N THR A 376 -22.36 2.30 -11.37
CA THR A 376 -23.36 1.56 -12.18
C THR A 376 -23.73 2.21 -13.51
N TYR A 377 -23.56 3.54 -13.64
CA TYR A 377 -24.16 4.34 -14.72
C TYR A 377 -25.68 4.16 -14.89
N ALA A 378 -26.37 3.60 -13.89
CA ALA A 378 -27.75 3.10 -14.03
C ALA A 378 -28.70 4.18 -14.56
N SER A 379 -28.67 5.38 -13.98
CA SER A 379 -29.49 6.52 -14.46
C SER A 379 -29.18 6.93 -15.89
N PHE A 380 -27.89 6.95 -16.26
CA PHE A 380 -27.46 7.35 -17.59
C PHE A 380 -27.90 6.34 -18.65
N ILE A 381 -27.88 5.04 -18.34
CA ILE A 381 -28.32 3.96 -19.24
C ILE A 381 -29.81 3.60 -19.11
N HIS A 382 -30.60 4.42 -18.39
CA HIS A 382 -32.04 4.22 -18.15
C HIS A 382 -32.39 2.91 -17.42
N GLN A 383 -31.51 2.48 -16.51
CA GLN A 383 -31.80 1.40 -15.57
C GLN A 383 -32.32 1.98 -14.25
N SER A 384 -33.46 1.47 -13.78
CA SER A 384 -34.04 1.84 -12.49
C SER A 384 -33.30 1.19 -11.31
N GLN A 385 -33.39 1.80 -10.13
CA GLN A 385 -32.86 1.23 -8.89
C GLN A 385 -33.45 -0.16 -8.58
N THR A 386 -34.69 -0.42 -8.99
CA THR A 386 -35.35 -1.73 -8.84
C THR A 386 -34.70 -2.79 -9.70
N GLU A 387 -34.29 -2.46 -10.93
CA GLU A 387 -33.58 -3.40 -11.80
C GLU A 387 -32.16 -3.67 -11.29
N VAL A 388 -31.46 -2.65 -10.78
CA VAL A 388 -30.16 -2.83 -10.10
C VAL A 388 -30.31 -3.72 -8.87
N ALA A 389 -31.36 -3.53 -8.07
CA ALA A 389 -31.67 -4.35 -6.90
C ALA A 389 -31.95 -5.81 -7.29
N LYS A 390 -32.72 -6.06 -8.36
CA LYS A 390 -32.98 -7.41 -8.87
C LYS A 390 -31.71 -8.12 -9.35
N LYS A 391 -30.83 -7.42 -10.07
CA LYS A 391 -29.52 -7.97 -10.46
C LYS A 391 -28.69 -8.30 -9.24
N THR A 392 -28.65 -7.41 -8.25
CA THR A 392 -27.94 -7.67 -6.99
C THR A 392 -28.49 -8.89 -6.27
N ASP A 393 -29.82 -9.01 -6.16
CA ASP A 393 -30.50 -10.15 -5.52
C ASP A 393 -30.12 -11.48 -6.17
N SER A 394 -30.04 -11.52 -7.50
CA SER A 394 -29.64 -12.72 -8.25
C SER A 394 -28.21 -13.20 -7.96
N LEU A 395 -27.34 -12.31 -7.47
CA LEU A 395 -25.95 -12.63 -7.14
C LEU A 395 -25.76 -13.08 -5.69
N LEU A 396 -26.72 -12.81 -4.79
CA LEU A 396 -26.49 -12.98 -3.35
C LEU A 396 -26.19 -14.42 -2.95
N TYR A 397 -26.85 -15.40 -3.58
CA TYR A 397 -26.65 -16.81 -3.27
C TYR A 397 -25.23 -17.29 -3.58
N GLU A 398 -24.65 -16.82 -4.70
CA GLU A 398 -23.32 -17.25 -5.16
C GLU A 398 -22.19 -16.44 -4.52
N TYR A 399 -22.44 -15.17 -4.18
CA TYR A 399 -21.37 -14.22 -3.83
C TYR A 399 -21.37 -13.74 -2.38
N ILE A 400 -22.37 -14.09 -1.54
CA ILE A 400 -22.28 -13.87 -0.09
C ILE A 400 -21.54 -15.04 0.58
N PRO A 401 -20.47 -14.81 1.36
CA PRO A 401 -19.72 -15.89 1.99
C PRO A 401 -20.54 -16.70 3.00
N GLY A 402 -20.46 -18.04 2.92
CA GLY A 402 -21.10 -18.91 3.90
C GLY A 402 -22.63 -18.93 3.79
N ASN A 403 -23.32 -19.03 4.93
CA ASN A 403 -24.77 -19.18 4.97
C ASN A 403 -25.46 -17.85 5.26
N ILE A 404 -26.38 -17.43 4.40
CA ILE A 404 -27.27 -16.29 4.66
C ILE A 404 -28.28 -16.68 5.75
N ILE A 405 -28.22 -15.99 6.89
CA ILE A 405 -29.12 -16.18 8.03
C ILE A 405 -30.40 -15.34 7.85
N SER A 406 -30.26 -14.11 7.38
CA SER A 406 -31.42 -13.25 7.11
C SER A 406 -31.19 -12.30 5.95
N LYS A 407 -32.28 -11.95 5.26
CA LYS A 407 -32.35 -10.96 4.19
C LYS A 407 -33.62 -10.14 4.36
N LYS A 408 -33.51 -8.83 4.58
CA LYS A 408 -34.65 -7.92 4.78
C LYS A 408 -34.53 -6.71 3.87
N SER A 409 -35.64 -6.26 3.31
CA SER A 409 -35.68 -4.98 2.60
C SER A 409 -35.62 -3.83 3.60
N ILE A 410 -34.83 -2.81 3.28
CA ILE A 410 -34.65 -1.60 4.08
C ILE A 410 -34.70 -0.36 3.18
N SER A 411 -34.79 0.83 3.78
CA SER A 411 -34.60 2.09 3.08
C SER A 411 -33.85 3.10 3.96
N ARG A 412 -33.04 3.95 3.33
CA ARG A 412 -32.31 5.03 3.99
C ARG A 412 -32.23 6.24 3.06
N ASN A 413 -32.54 7.44 3.56
CA ASN A 413 -32.52 8.69 2.77
C ASN A 413 -33.26 8.58 1.42
N GLY A 414 -34.41 7.89 1.40
CA GLY A 414 -35.21 7.68 0.19
C GLY A 414 -34.67 6.62 -0.79
N PHE A 415 -33.54 5.98 -0.50
CA PHE A 415 -32.98 4.91 -1.33
C PHE A 415 -33.40 3.53 -0.81
N PRO A 416 -33.82 2.59 -1.68
CA PRO A 416 -34.09 1.21 -1.30
C PRO A 416 -32.78 0.45 -1.07
N GLY A 417 -32.85 -0.59 -0.25
CA GLY A 417 -31.69 -1.43 0.06
C GLY A 417 -32.03 -2.78 0.68
N LEU A 418 -30.98 -3.53 1.01
CA LEU A 418 -31.04 -4.83 1.68
C LEU A 418 -30.20 -4.83 2.95
N ASP A 419 -30.76 -5.43 4.01
CA ASP A 419 -30.05 -5.84 5.23
C ASP A 419 -29.84 -7.36 5.15
N ILE A 420 -28.58 -7.79 5.06
CA ILE A 420 -28.21 -9.19 4.94
C ILE A 420 -27.33 -9.55 6.12
N VAL A 421 -27.66 -10.66 6.78
CA VAL A 421 -26.82 -11.26 7.82
C VAL A 421 -26.41 -12.64 7.35
N ASN A 422 -25.13 -12.96 7.42
CA ASN A 422 -24.58 -14.26 7.06
C ASN A 422 -23.57 -14.73 8.12
N ARG A 423 -23.30 -16.04 8.09
CA ARG A 423 -22.26 -16.67 8.91
C ARG A 423 -21.29 -17.41 8.00
N THR A 424 -20.01 -17.06 8.11
CA THR A 424 -18.93 -17.67 7.33
C THR A 424 -18.69 -19.12 7.78
N ARG A 425 -17.87 -19.87 7.03
CA ARG A 425 -17.47 -21.23 7.43
C ARG A 425 -16.70 -21.25 8.76
N ARG A 426 -15.98 -20.17 9.11
CA ARG A 426 -15.28 -20.01 10.38
C ARG A 426 -16.21 -19.73 11.56
N GLY A 427 -17.48 -19.43 11.30
CA GLY A 427 -18.43 -19.01 12.32
C GLY A 427 -18.49 -17.50 12.55
N ASP A 428 -17.69 -16.70 11.84
CA ASP A 428 -17.78 -15.24 11.91
C ASP A 428 -19.12 -14.77 11.38
N MET A 429 -19.72 -13.82 12.10
CA MET A 429 -20.94 -13.17 11.68
C MET A 429 -20.60 -11.94 10.87
N GLN A 430 -21.32 -11.80 9.76
CA GLN A 430 -21.21 -10.67 8.87
C GLN A 430 -22.60 -10.05 8.67
N ARG A 431 -22.62 -8.73 8.52
CA ARG A 431 -23.82 -7.99 8.16
C ARG A 431 -23.50 -6.98 7.07
N TYR A 432 -24.43 -6.86 6.13
CA TYR A 432 -24.35 -6.00 4.98
C TYR A 432 -25.58 -5.10 4.93
N HIS A 433 -25.37 -3.80 4.78
CA HIS A 433 -26.40 -2.87 4.29
C HIS A 433 -26.02 -2.47 2.87
N ILE A 434 -26.83 -2.87 1.89
CA ILE A 434 -26.64 -2.59 0.47
C ILE A 434 -27.68 -1.57 0.04
N PHE A 435 -27.26 -0.40 -0.44
CA PHE A 435 -28.17 0.64 -0.92
C PHE A 435 -27.99 0.91 -2.40
N TYR A 436 -29.12 1.05 -3.11
CA TYR A 436 -29.15 1.29 -4.55
C TYR A 436 -29.45 2.76 -4.81
N THR A 437 -28.44 3.53 -5.19
CA THR A 437 -28.60 4.93 -5.60
C THR A 437 -28.77 5.00 -7.13
N PRO A 438 -29.13 6.16 -7.70
CA PRO A 438 -29.22 6.32 -9.15
C PRO A 438 -27.88 6.17 -9.89
N PHE A 439 -26.75 6.27 -9.20
CA PHE A 439 -25.40 6.31 -9.80
C PHE A 439 -24.50 5.13 -9.35
N GLU A 440 -24.72 4.62 -8.15
CA GLU A 440 -23.86 3.62 -7.49
C GLU A 440 -24.65 2.63 -6.62
N VAL A 441 -24.08 1.44 -6.42
CA VAL A 441 -24.41 0.57 -5.29
C VAL A 441 -23.41 0.82 -4.17
N LEU A 442 -23.92 1.14 -2.97
CA LEU A 442 -23.12 1.35 -1.77
C LEU A 442 -23.30 0.16 -0.83
N ILE A 443 -22.19 -0.50 -0.47
CA ILE A 443 -22.19 -1.70 0.38
C ILE A 443 -21.44 -1.37 1.66
N PHE A 444 -22.18 -1.29 2.76
CA PHE A 444 -21.64 -1.17 4.11
C PHE A 444 -21.57 -2.57 4.70
N LYS A 445 -20.38 -3.00 5.14
CA LYS A 445 -20.15 -4.33 5.68
C LYS A 445 -19.46 -4.22 7.03
N MET A 446 -19.92 -5.04 7.97
CA MET A 446 -19.22 -5.32 9.22
C MET A 446 -19.02 -6.82 9.36
N SER A 447 -17.85 -7.23 9.84
CA SER A 447 -17.55 -8.63 10.19
C SER A 447 -16.98 -8.66 11.59
N GLY A 448 -17.37 -9.66 12.39
CA GLY A 448 -16.83 -9.85 13.72
C GLY A 448 -17.05 -11.27 14.21
N LYS A 449 -16.26 -11.65 15.22
CA LYS A 449 -16.34 -12.98 15.83
C LYS A 449 -17.67 -13.18 16.54
N ASN A 450 -18.14 -14.43 16.55
CA ASN A 450 -19.37 -14.84 17.24
C ASN A 450 -20.54 -13.91 16.86
N ASN A 451 -21.24 -13.35 17.85
CA ASN A 451 -22.37 -12.44 17.63
C ASN A 451 -21.98 -10.96 17.84
N TYR A 452 -20.70 -10.60 17.67
CA TYR A 452 -20.24 -9.22 17.89
C TYR A 452 -21.01 -8.20 17.04
N VAL A 453 -21.32 -8.55 15.78
CA VAL A 453 -22.04 -7.71 14.81
C VAL A 453 -23.50 -7.44 15.21
N ASP A 454 -24.11 -8.31 16.01
CA ASP A 454 -25.47 -8.10 16.54
C ASP A 454 -25.52 -7.14 17.75
N GLY A 455 -24.34 -6.80 18.30
CA GLY A 455 -24.18 -5.91 19.45
C GLY A 455 -24.41 -4.43 19.12
N GLU A 456 -24.19 -3.59 20.14
CA GLU A 456 -24.35 -2.13 20.07
C GLU A 456 -23.46 -1.50 19.00
N GLU A 457 -22.25 -2.02 18.79
CA GLU A 457 -21.30 -1.51 17.80
C GLU A 457 -21.84 -1.67 16.37
N GLY A 458 -22.38 -2.85 16.05
CA GLY A 458 -23.02 -3.10 14.76
C GLY A 458 -24.30 -2.28 14.60
N GLN A 459 -25.14 -2.22 15.64
CA GLN A 459 -26.34 -1.38 15.60
C GLN A 459 -26.01 0.09 15.34
N ARG A 460 -24.98 0.64 15.97
CA ARG A 460 -24.54 2.02 15.77
C ARG A 460 -24.00 2.24 14.36
N PHE A 461 -23.10 1.37 13.88
CA PHE A 461 -22.56 1.45 12.52
C PHE A 461 -23.67 1.52 11.47
N PHE A 462 -24.60 0.55 11.47
CA PHE A 462 -25.65 0.46 10.45
C PHE A 462 -26.78 1.50 10.61
N SER A 463 -27.11 1.92 11.84
CA SER A 463 -28.14 2.94 12.06
C SER A 463 -27.66 4.35 11.73
N SER A 464 -26.36 4.61 11.82
CA SER A 464 -25.74 5.92 11.56
C SER A 464 -25.56 6.25 10.07
N ILE A 465 -25.78 5.30 9.16
CA ILE A 465 -25.57 5.48 7.72
C ILE A 465 -26.46 6.63 7.20
N GLN A 466 -25.82 7.62 6.60
CA GLN A 466 -26.46 8.73 5.89
C GLN A 466 -25.96 8.74 4.44
N LEU A 467 -26.89 8.86 3.49
CA LEU A 467 -26.60 8.88 2.06
C LEU A 467 -26.93 10.26 1.47
N LYS A 468 -26.11 10.74 0.54
CA LYS A 468 -26.33 12.03 -0.13
C LYS A 468 -27.60 11.99 -0.98
N GLU A 469 -28.50 12.92 -0.72
CA GLU A 469 -29.69 13.16 -1.53
C GLU A 469 -29.40 14.26 -2.57
N TYR A 470 -29.92 14.08 -3.78
CA TYR A 470 -29.76 15.04 -4.88
C TYR A 470 -31.06 15.84 -5.03
N ALA A 471 -31.04 17.08 -4.54
CA ALA A 471 -32.15 18.02 -4.69
C ALA A 471 -32.24 18.50 -6.14
N PRO A 472 -33.44 18.54 -6.76
CA PRO A 472 -33.64 18.92 -8.17
C PRO A 472 -33.54 20.44 -8.38
N THR A 473 -32.40 21.02 -8.00
CA THR A 473 -32.12 22.44 -8.11
C THR A 473 -31.09 22.65 -9.21
N PRO A 474 -31.46 23.20 -10.38
CA PRO A 474 -30.50 23.44 -11.45
C PRO A 474 -29.32 24.30 -10.98
N VAL A 475 -28.10 23.89 -11.34
CA VAL A 475 -26.87 24.58 -10.97
C VAL A 475 -25.96 24.77 -12.17
N THR A 476 -25.24 25.88 -12.21
CA THR A 476 -24.03 25.99 -13.04
C THR A 476 -22.88 25.37 -12.24
N PHE A 477 -22.59 24.10 -12.51
CA PHE A 477 -21.57 23.37 -11.79
C PHE A 477 -20.17 23.81 -12.23
N LYS A 478 -19.28 24.01 -11.25
CA LYS A 478 -17.85 24.22 -11.44
C LYS A 478 -17.09 23.28 -10.49
N PRO A 479 -16.20 22.41 -10.98
CA PRO A 479 -15.39 21.56 -10.10
C PRO A 479 -14.40 22.41 -9.29
N ALA A 480 -13.93 21.87 -8.16
CA ALA A 480 -13.08 22.61 -7.21
C ALA A 480 -11.77 23.16 -7.81
N ALA A 481 -11.16 22.45 -8.77
CA ALA A 481 -10.06 22.97 -9.59
C ALA A 481 -10.61 23.44 -10.93
N ALA A 482 -11.40 24.51 -10.91
CA ALA A 482 -12.23 24.99 -12.01
C ALA A 482 -11.50 25.00 -13.37
N GLY A 483 -11.72 23.99 -14.23
CA GLY A 483 -11.23 23.95 -15.61
C GLY A 483 -12.35 24.02 -16.65
N PHE A 484 -13.60 23.90 -16.19
CA PHE A 484 -14.80 24.02 -17.00
C PHE A 484 -15.99 24.44 -16.12
N GLN A 485 -17.08 24.84 -16.77
CA GLN A 485 -18.40 24.96 -16.15
C GLN A 485 -19.46 24.33 -17.06
N VAL A 486 -20.56 23.86 -16.47
CA VAL A 486 -21.69 23.28 -17.22
C VAL A 486 -22.98 23.38 -16.39
N LYS A 487 -24.12 23.59 -17.05
CA LYS A 487 -25.42 23.57 -16.37
C LYS A 487 -25.88 22.13 -16.15
N MET A 488 -26.20 21.80 -14.90
CA MET A 488 -26.68 20.47 -14.49
C MET A 488 -28.07 20.59 -13.86
N PRO A 489 -28.96 19.58 -13.99
CA PRO A 489 -30.27 19.54 -13.33
C PRO A 489 -30.21 19.63 -11.81
N HIS A 490 -29.11 19.17 -11.22
CA HIS A 490 -28.79 19.26 -9.81
C HIS A 490 -27.27 19.24 -9.62
N GLU A 491 -26.78 19.42 -8.39
CA GLU A 491 -25.36 19.20 -8.07
C GLU A 491 -24.95 17.77 -8.48
N PRO A 492 -23.97 17.58 -9.37
CA PRO A 492 -23.71 16.27 -9.93
C PRO A 492 -23.13 15.27 -8.90
N HIS A 493 -23.41 13.99 -9.12
CA HIS A 493 -22.61 12.92 -8.52
C HIS A 493 -21.21 12.97 -9.12
N VAL A 494 -20.20 13.14 -8.28
CA VAL A 494 -18.79 13.19 -8.69
C VAL A 494 -18.15 11.87 -8.36
N TYR A 495 -17.53 11.24 -9.35
CA TYR A 495 -16.78 10.01 -9.19
C TYR A 495 -15.41 10.15 -9.82
N ASN A 496 -14.36 9.68 -9.13
CA ASN A 496 -13.03 9.57 -9.71
C ASN A 496 -12.67 8.10 -9.83
N ASN A 497 -12.56 7.61 -11.07
CA ASN A 497 -12.08 6.26 -11.33
C ASN A 497 -10.54 6.20 -11.24
N ASN A 498 -10.02 6.30 -10.01
CA ASN A 498 -8.60 6.10 -9.68
C ASN A 498 -8.17 4.64 -9.76
N ALA A 499 -9.11 3.71 -9.94
CA ALA A 499 -8.83 2.30 -10.03
C ALA A 499 -8.22 2.00 -11.42
N ASP A 500 -8.90 2.38 -12.51
CA ASP A 500 -8.50 1.90 -13.83
C ASP A 500 -7.69 2.92 -14.66
N ASP A 501 -8.06 4.21 -14.68
CA ASP A 501 -7.58 5.12 -15.73
C ASP A 501 -7.55 6.63 -15.35
N SER A 502 -7.69 6.96 -14.04
CA SER A 502 -7.72 8.35 -13.51
C SER A 502 -8.68 9.28 -14.25
N ARG A 503 -9.94 8.84 -14.39
CA ARG A 503 -11.01 9.57 -15.08
C ARG A 503 -12.00 10.16 -14.09
N TRP A 504 -12.25 11.47 -14.21
CA TRP A 504 -13.29 12.17 -13.46
C TRP A 504 -14.62 12.08 -14.19
N GLU A 505 -15.69 11.84 -13.44
CA GLU A 505 -17.04 11.66 -13.97
C GLU A 505 -18.06 12.46 -13.15
N TYR A 506 -19.00 13.07 -13.85
CA TYR A 506 -20.02 13.94 -13.28
C TYR A 506 -21.38 13.55 -13.86
N GLU A 507 -22.26 13.00 -13.03
CA GLU A 507 -23.58 12.54 -13.45
C GLU A 507 -24.71 13.32 -12.78
N ALA A 508 -25.77 13.59 -13.53
CA ALA A 508 -26.99 14.18 -13.00
C ALA A 508 -28.22 13.65 -13.75
N ILE A 509 -29.37 13.64 -13.09
CA ILE A 509 -30.65 13.20 -13.67
C ILE A 509 -31.72 14.26 -13.43
N ASP A 510 -32.47 14.60 -14.47
CA ASP A 510 -33.70 15.35 -14.33
C ASP A 510 -34.83 14.36 -13.99
N LYS A 511 -35.29 14.38 -12.73
CA LYS A 511 -36.35 13.48 -12.28
C LYS A 511 -37.71 13.72 -12.96
N THR A 512 -37.92 14.91 -13.54
CA THR A 512 -39.19 15.28 -14.18
C THR A 512 -39.27 14.71 -15.58
N THR A 513 -38.21 14.86 -16.38
CA THR A 513 -38.18 14.36 -17.76
C THR A 513 -37.65 12.93 -17.85
N GLY A 514 -36.85 12.52 -16.86
CA GLY A 514 -36.08 11.29 -16.90
C GLY A 514 -34.84 11.40 -17.79
N ASP A 515 -34.43 12.60 -18.21
CA ASP A 515 -33.19 12.81 -18.96
C ASP A 515 -31.98 12.70 -18.01
N ALA A 516 -30.85 12.23 -18.52
CA ALA A 516 -29.63 12.07 -17.74
C ALA A 516 -28.43 12.74 -18.43
N CYS A 517 -27.58 13.39 -17.66
CA CYS A 517 -26.35 14.03 -18.12
C CYS A 517 -25.14 13.29 -17.57
N LEU A 518 -24.11 13.16 -18.38
CA LEU A 518 -22.82 12.57 -18.05
C LEU A 518 -21.71 13.42 -18.64
N LEU A 519 -20.76 13.84 -17.80
CA LEU A 519 -19.52 14.44 -18.22
C LEU A 519 -18.36 13.58 -17.76
N MET A 520 -17.43 13.25 -18.67
CA MET A 520 -16.18 12.57 -18.34
C MET A 520 -15.00 13.49 -18.68
N LYS A 521 -13.98 13.51 -17.84
CA LYS A 521 -12.73 14.26 -18.04
C LYS A 521 -11.53 13.37 -17.72
N LYS A 522 -10.59 13.26 -18.65
CA LYS A 522 -9.31 12.57 -18.47
C LYS A 522 -8.17 13.45 -19.00
N ALA A 523 -7.05 13.46 -18.30
CA ALA A 523 -5.83 14.10 -18.76
C ALA A 523 -4.87 13.04 -19.30
N VAL A 524 -4.35 13.22 -20.51
CA VAL A 524 -3.45 12.29 -21.18
C VAL A 524 -2.19 13.03 -21.60
N TYR A 525 -1.04 12.51 -21.15
CA TYR A 525 0.27 13.09 -21.42
C TYR A 525 1.16 12.11 -22.15
N ASN A 526 1.49 12.45 -23.39
CA ASN A 526 2.49 11.76 -24.19
C ASN A 526 3.59 12.75 -24.63
N TYR A 527 4.85 12.45 -24.33
CA TYR A 527 5.99 13.30 -24.68
C TYR A 527 6.83 12.75 -25.85
N ASP A 528 6.43 11.59 -26.37
CA ASP A 528 7.14 10.88 -27.44
C ASP A 528 6.44 11.10 -28.79
N PHE A 529 5.10 11.15 -28.81
CA PHE A 529 4.31 11.44 -30.00
C PHE A 529 3.03 12.24 -29.69
N LEU A 530 2.45 12.83 -30.73
CA LEU A 530 1.12 13.44 -30.70
C LEU A 530 0.28 12.84 -31.82
N GLU A 531 -0.87 12.29 -31.46
CA GLU A 531 -1.79 11.80 -32.48
C GLU A 531 -2.61 12.90 -33.14
N ALA A 532 -3.12 12.62 -34.34
CA ALA A 532 -4.04 13.53 -35.01
C ALA A 532 -5.33 13.67 -34.19
N ASP A 533 -5.85 14.88 -34.05
CA ASP A 533 -7.07 15.13 -33.25
C ASP A 533 -8.29 14.37 -33.80
N SER A 534 -8.34 14.20 -35.12
CA SER A 534 -9.42 13.42 -35.76
C SER A 534 -9.40 11.94 -35.39
N PHE A 535 -8.21 11.36 -35.20
CA PHE A 535 -8.04 9.98 -34.74
C PHE A 535 -8.46 9.87 -33.28
N ASP A 536 -7.94 10.75 -32.42
CA ASP A 536 -8.26 10.73 -31.00
C ASP A 536 -9.75 10.94 -30.74
N LEU A 537 -10.39 11.89 -31.43
CA LEU A 537 -11.84 12.09 -31.34
C LEU A 537 -12.63 10.83 -31.73
N ALA A 538 -12.20 10.12 -32.78
CA ALA A 538 -12.81 8.87 -33.20
C ALA A 538 -12.57 7.73 -32.19
N LEU A 539 -11.41 7.67 -31.55
CA LEU A 539 -11.09 6.67 -30.53
C LEU A 539 -11.86 6.92 -29.22
N ILE A 540 -12.00 8.17 -28.78
CA ILE A 540 -12.86 8.54 -27.64
C ILE A 540 -14.31 8.10 -27.92
N GLU A 541 -14.82 8.41 -29.12
CA GLU A 541 -16.15 7.99 -29.55
C GLU A 541 -16.30 6.47 -29.54
N THR A 542 -15.33 5.75 -30.13
CA THR A 542 -15.32 4.28 -30.18
C THR A 542 -15.31 3.69 -28.77
N SER A 543 -14.49 4.24 -27.87
CA SER A 543 -14.44 3.84 -26.48
C SER A 543 -15.78 4.04 -25.78
N PHE A 544 -16.39 5.22 -25.92
CA PHE A 544 -17.70 5.54 -25.35
C PHE A 544 -18.80 4.62 -25.88
N ARG A 545 -18.77 4.30 -27.19
CA ARG A 545 -19.74 3.43 -27.88
C ARG A 545 -19.49 1.93 -27.70
N SER A 546 -18.36 1.52 -27.12
CA SER A 546 -17.98 0.11 -26.95
C SER A 546 -18.88 -0.68 -25.98
N SER A 547 -19.73 0.02 -25.22
CA SER A 547 -20.72 -0.61 -24.33
C SER A 547 -21.86 -1.22 -25.15
N ASP A 548 -22.35 -2.40 -24.78
CA ASP A 548 -23.39 -3.14 -25.53
C ASP A 548 -24.82 -2.56 -25.35
N ILE A 549 -24.93 -1.24 -25.14
CA ILE A 549 -26.18 -0.50 -24.97
C ILE A 549 -26.58 0.28 -26.23
N PHE A 550 -25.64 0.52 -27.15
CA PHE A 550 -25.86 1.27 -28.38
C PHE A 550 -26.49 0.38 -29.47
N ASP A 551 -27.44 0.93 -30.22
CA ASP A 551 -28.12 0.27 -31.36
C ASP A 551 -27.55 0.81 -32.68
N LYS A 552 -27.73 2.11 -32.92
CA LYS A 552 -27.37 2.74 -34.19
C LYS A 552 -26.92 4.18 -34.02
N GLN A 553 -25.87 4.56 -34.74
CA GLN A 553 -25.47 5.96 -34.92
C GLN A 553 -26.39 6.67 -35.92
N ILE A 554 -26.98 7.79 -35.48
CA ILE A 554 -27.92 8.60 -36.25
C ILE A 554 -27.17 9.71 -36.99
N SER A 555 -26.25 10.40 -36.31
CA SER A 555 -25.44 11.44 -36.91
C SER A 555 -24.06 11.50 -36.28
N ARG A 556 -23.08 11.93 -37.08
CA ARG A 556 -21.68 12.09 -36.68
C ARG A 556 -21.10 13.28 -37.43
N GLN A 557 -20.64 14.30 -36.71
CA GLN A 557 -20.18 15.54 -37.30
C GLN A 557 -18.93 16.06 -36.58
N ASN A 558 -17.82 16.18 -37.32
CA ASN A 558 -16.64 16.92 -36.88
C ASN A 558 -16.98 18.42 -36.85
N THR A 559 -16.55 19.11 -35.80
CA THR A 559 -16.79 20.53 -35.57
C THR A 559 -15.70 21.13 -34.69
N THR A 560 -15.91 22.35 -34.22
CA THR A 560 -15.10 22.97 -33.17
C THR A 560 -15.97 23.47 -32.02
N TRP A 561 -15.43 23.43 -30.81
CA TRP A 561 -16.10 23.97 -29.62
C TRP A 561 -15.17 24.92 -28.87
N GLY A 562 -15.52 26.21 -28.81
CA GLY A 562 -14.64 27.23 -28.24
C GLY A 562 -13.29 27.34 -28.98
N GLY A 563 -13.26 27.01 -30.27
CA GLY A 563 -12.05 26.94 -31.10
C GLY A 563 -11.36 25.57 -31.12
N TYR A 564 -11.66 24.69 -30.15
CA TYR A 564 -11.01 23.39 -30.02
C TYR A 564 -11.64 22.31 -30.91
N PRO A 565 -10.87 21.31 -31.37
CA PRO A 565 -11.39 20.17 -32.13
C PRO A 565 -12.47 19.44 -31.35
N ALA A 566 -13.60 19.19 -32.00
CA ALA A 566 -14.72 18.49 -31.40
C ALA A 566 -15.40 17.55 -32.39
N LEU A 567 -16.06 16.54 -31.84
CA LEU A 567 -16.91 15.61 -32.56
C LEU A 567 -18.25 15.52 -31.87
N VAL A 568 -19.33 15.78 -32.60
CA VAL A 568 -20.69 15.69 -32.09
C VAL A 568 -21.40 14.50 -32.73
N VAL A 569 -21.98 13.65 -31.88
CA VAL A 569 -22.68 12.44 -32.31
C VAL A 569 -24.06 12.36 -31.70
N LYS A 570 -24.95 11.70 -32.44
CA LYS A 570 -26.27 11.31 -31.97
C LYS A 570 -26.44 9.83 -32.17
N GLU A 571 -26.80 9.16 -31.09
CA GLU A 571 -26.88 7.71 -31.03
C GLU A 571 -28.28 7.29 -30.60
N LYS A 572 -28.73 6.14 -31.10
CA LYS A 572 -29.90 5.44 -30.60
C LYS A 572 -29.43 4.29 -29.70
N LEU A 573 -30.07 4.16 -28.54
CA LEU A 573 -29.85 3.05 -27.62
C LEU A 573 -30.79 1.89 -27.94
N LYS A 574 -30.39 0.68 -27.53
CA LYS A 574 -31.24 -0.53 -27.62
C LYS A 574 -32.53 -0.41 -26.79
N SER A 575 -32.53 0.44 -25.76
CA SER A 575 -33.74 0.79 -24.98
C SER A 575 -34.76 1.63 -25.77
N GLY A 576 -34.37 2.19 -26.92
CA GLY A 576 -35.19 3.13 -27.71
C GLY A 576 -34.90 4.60 -27.42
N ASP A 577 -34.17 4.91 -26.36
CA ASP A 577 -33.71 6.25 -26.02
C ASP A 577 -32.61 6.76 -26.98
N PHE A 578 -32.29 8.04 -26.86
CA PHE A 578 -31.30 8.72 -27.68
C PHE A 578 -30.21 9.34 -26.80
N ILE A 579 -28.96 9.28 -27.24
CA ILE A 579 -27.84 10.01 -26.65
C ILE A 579 -27.37 11.08 -27.63
N HIS A 580 -27.13 12.28 -27.14
CA HIS A 580 -26.35 13.29 -27.84
C HIS A 580 -25.06 13.52 -27.05
N ALA A 581 -23.92 13.27 -27.69
CA ALA A 581 -22.61 13.42 -27.07
C ALA A 581 -21.72 14.36 -27.88
N MET A 582 -20.95 15.17 -27.18
CA MET A 582 -19.86 15.98 -27.73
C MET A 582 -18.54 15.51 -27.10
N PHE A 583 -17.59 15.17 -27.96
CA PHE A 583 -16.21 14.87 -27.60
C PHE A 583 -15.36 16.11 -27.93
N VAL A 584 -14.51 16.55 -27.02
CA VAL A 584 -13.64 17.73 -27.25
C VAL A 584 -12.27 17.53 -26.63
N ILE A 585 -11.23 17.97 -27.34
CA ILE A 585 -9.83 17.90 -26.93
C ILE A 585 -9.32 19.33 -26.67
N LYS A 586 -8.81 19.60 -25.46
CA LYS A 586 -8.16 20.86 -25.10
C LYS A 586 -6.77 20.57 -24.53
N GLY A 587 -5.74 20.66 -25.37
CA GLY A 587 -4.39 20.27 -24.99
C GLY A 587 -4.38 18.81 -24.49
N PRO A 588 -3.79 18.51 -23.33
CA PRO A 588 -3.79 17.15 -22.78
C PRO A 588 -5.14 16.73 -22.17
N GLN A 589 -6.18 17.58 -22.19
CA GLN A 589 -7.45 17.34 -21.52
C GLN A 589 -8.52 16.87 -22.51
N TYR A 590 -9.13 15.73 -22.21
CA TYR A 590 -10.11 15.04 -23.03
C TYR A 590 -11.46 15.02 -22.32
N PHE A 591 -12.51 15.40 -23.03
CA PHE A 591 -13.85 15.51 -22.44
C PHE A 591 -14.89 14.75 -23.27
N VAL A 592 -15.81 14.08 -22.56
CA VAL A 592 -17.09 13.59 -23.09
C VAL A 592 -18.19 14.37 -22.40
N ILE A 593 -19.09 15.00 -23.17
CA ILE A 593 -20.26 15.71 -22.65
C ILE A 593 -21.49 15.07 -23.30
N ALA A 594 -22.21 14.23 -22.55
CA ALA A 594 -23.31 13.43 -23.07
C ALA A 594 -24.61 13.67 -22.33
N GLN A 595 -25.72 13.67 -23.06
CA GLN A 595 -27.08 13.73 -22.52
C GLN A 595 -27.92 12.61 -23.15
N ARG A 596 -28.57 11.80 -22.31
CA ARG A 596 -29.61 10.84 -22.72
C ARG A 596 -30.98 11.51 -22.61
N SER A 597 -31.81 11.31 -23.64
CA SER A 597 -33.23 11.66 -23.62
C SER A 597 -34.09 10.63 -24.34
N LYS A 598 -35.37 10.55 -23.95
CA LYS A 598 -36.40 9.80 -24.70
C LYS A 598 -36.74 10.47 -26.04
N SER A 599 -36.54 11.79 -26.14
CA SER A 599 -36.82 12.54 -27.36
C SER A 599 -35.61 12.56 -28.28
N SER A 600 -35.83 12.29 -29.56
CA SER A 600 -34.81 12.49 -30.59
C SER A 600 -34.74 13.93 -31.09
N ALA A 601 -35.57 14.86 -30.62
CA ALA A 601 -35.55 16.23 -31.13
C ALA A 601 -34.31 16.98 -30.61
N ASP A 602 -33.61 17.74 -31.47
CA ASP A 602 -32.38 18.43 -31.06
C ASP A 602 -32.59 19.44 -29.92
N LYS A 603 -33.80 20.00 -29.79
CA LYS A 603 -34.20 20.87 -28.68
C LYS A 603 -34.16 20.17 -27.31
N ALA A 604 -34.24 18.84 -27.27
CA ALA A 604 -34.10 18.06 -26.04
C ALA A 604 -32.64 18.02 -25.55
N PHE A 605 -31.68 18.30 -26.44
CA PHE A 605 -30.25 18.19 -26.18
C PHE A 605 -29.57 19.56 -26.08
N ASN A 606 -29.80 20.26 -24.96
CA ASN A 606 -29.16 21.55 -24.69
C ASN A 606 -28.01 21.48 -23.69
N PHE A 607 -27.75 20.31 -23.09
CA PHE A 607 -26.72 20.14 -22.06
C PHE A 607 -25.32 20.58 -22.54
N TYR A 608 -24.84 20.03 -23.66
CA TYR A 608 -23.50 20.35 -24.18
C TYR A 608 -23.35 21.82 -24.56
N LYS A 609 -24.44 22.49 -24.95
CA LYS A 609 -24.42 23.93 -25.29
C LYS A 609 -24.12 24.84 -24.10
N SER A 610 -24.30 24.33 -22.88
CA SER A 610 -23.99 25.06 -21.64
C SER A 610 -22.54 24.86 -21.17
N PHE A 611 -21.79 23.96 -21.81
CA PHE A 611 -20.41 23.66 -21.45
C PHE A 611 -19.46 24.76 -21.95
N SER A 612 -18.63 25.28 -21.06
CA SER A 612 -17.55 26.19 -21.43
C SER A 612 -16.29 25.92 -20.60
N PHE A 613 -15.13 26.17 -21.20
CA PHE A 613 -13.86 26.11 -20.48
C PHE A 613 -13.74 27.27 -19.49
N GLU A 614 -13.07 27.01 -18.38
CA GLU A 614 -12.75 27.98 -17.33
C GLU A 614 -11.25 27.92 -17.03
N ARG A 615 -10.73 28.96 -16.38
CA ARG A 615 -9.32 28.99 -15.99
C ARG A 615 -9.09 28.17 -14.73
N GLU A 616 -8.15 27.23 -14.81
CA GLU A 616 -7.69 26.41 -13.67
C GLU A 616 -7.20 27.27 -12.50
N SER A 617 -7.60 26.85 -11.30
CA SER A 617 -7.16 27.44 -10.03
C SER A 617 -6.20 26.49 -9.33
N TYR A 618 -5.03 27.02 -8.94
CA TYR A 618 -4.00 26.29 -8.22
C TYR A 618 -3.77 26.92 -6.84
N ALA A 619 -3.16 26.16 -5.93
CA ALA A 619 -2.60 26.73 -4.72
C ALA A 619 -1.52 27.78 -5.04
N ALA A 620 -1.19 28.65 -4.08
CA ALA A 620 -0.08 29.57 -4.23
C ALA A 620 1.24 28.78 -4.41
N ALA A 621 2.01 29.13 -5.45
CA ALA A 621 3.30 28.51 -5.70
C ALA A 621 4.28 28.81 -4.56
N LYS A 622 5.04 27.79 -4.15
CA LYS A 622 6.09 27.90 -3.13
C LYS A 622 7.40 27.39 -3.71
N GLN A 623 8.52 27.84 -3.13
CA GLN A 623 9.83 27.35 -3.49
C GLN A 623 9.98 25.88 -3.09
N TYR A 624 10.53 25.06 -3.99
CA TYR A 624 10.82 23.64 -3.79
C TYR A 624 12.25 23.36 -4.25
N VAL A 625 13.07 22.85 -3.33
CA VAL A 625 14.45 22.48 -3.58
C VAL A 625 14.58 20.97 -3.41
N ASP A 626 15.10 20.30 -4.42
CA ASP A 626 15.32 18.85 -4.41
C ASP A 626 16.81 18.55 -4.59
N THR A 627 17.43 17.93 -3.59
CA THR A 627 18.86 17.63 -3.61
C THR A 627 19.22 16.43 -4.47
N PHE A 628 18.28 15.51 -4.71
CA PHE A 628 18.51 14.31 -5.51
C PHE A 628 18.36 14.61 -7.01
N LEU A 629 17.38 15.43 -7.38
CA LEU A 629 17.24 15.98 -8.72
C LEU A 629 18.13 17.21 -8.93
N ARG A 630 18.67 17.81 -7.88
CA ARG A 630 19.54 19.00 -7.91
C ARG A 630 18.87 20.23 -8.53
N ILE A 631 17.58 20.42 -8.26
CA ILE A 631 16.76 21.53 -8.80
C ILE A 631 16.27 22.47 -7.70
N ASP A 632 16.02 23.71 -8.09
CA ASP A 632 15.31 24.75 -7.34
C ASP A 632 14.24 25.34 -8.27
N ILE A 633 12.98 25.19 -7.88
CA ILE A 633 11.80 25.59 -8.67
C ILE A 633 10.76 26.27 -7.79
N SER A 634 9.82 26.99 -8.40
CA SER A 634 8.58 27.45 -7.78
C SER A 634 7.40 26.67 -8.34
N THR A 635 6.67 25.96 -7.48
CA THR A 635 5.57 25.09 -7.88
C THR A 635 4.38 25.19 -6.91
N PRO A 636 3.12 25.17 -7.41
CA PRO A 636 1.94 25.04 -6.57
C PRO A 636 1.70 23.60 -6.10
N VAL A 637 2.38 22.61 -6.69
CA VAL A 637 2.28 21.18 -6.37
C VAL A 637 3.55 20.78 -5.61
N MET A 638 3.38 20.42 -4.33
CA MET A 638 4.46 19.94 -3.46
C MET A 638 4.42 18.43 -3.32
N PRO A 639 5.44 17.69 -3.81
CA PRO A 639 5.55 16.26 -3.56
C PRO A 639 5.66 15.97 -2.06
N GLU A 640 4.83 15.07 -1.54
CA GLU A 640 4.90 14.61 -0.15
C GLU A 640 5.77 13.36 -0.07
N ILE A 641 7.08 13.55 0.15
CA ILE A 641 8.08 12.47 0.15
C ILE A 641 8.85 12.46 1.47
N ASP A 642 9.03 11.28 2.06
CA ASP A 642 9.89 11.11 3.23
C ASP A 642 11.36 11.02 2.81
N GLY A 643 12.21 11.89 3.38
CA GLY A 643 13.61 11.96 3.05
C GLY A 643 14.40 10.70 3.42
N GLY A 644 14.09 10.06 4.56
CA GLY A 644 14.78 8.86 5.02
C GLY A 644 14.50 7.65 4.13
N ILE A 645 13.21 7.44 3.81
CA ILE A 645 12.78 6.39 2.88
C ILE A 645 13.38 6.61 1.49
N ARG A 646 13.28 7.83 0.96
CA ARG A 646 13.86 8.18 -0.34
C ARG A 646 15.37 7.90 -0.40
N THR A 647 16.11 8.29 0.64
CA THR A 647 17.55 8.02 0.73
C THR A 647 17.84 6.52 0.63
N ILE A 648 17.11 5.68 1.37
CA ILE A 648 17.33 4.23 1.35
C ILE A 648 17.01 3.64 -0.03
N ILE A 649 15.89 4.03 -0.64
CA ILE A 649 15.48 3.54 -1.96
C ILE A 649 16.51 3.95 -3.03
N GLU A 650 16.83 5.23 -3.13
CA GLU A 650 17.76 5.72 -4.15
C GLU A 650 19.17 5.13 -3.98
N GLN A 651 19.68 5.01 -2.75
CA GLN A 651 20.97 4.36 -2.48
C GLN A 651 20.95 2.88 -2.87
N THR A 652 19.87 2.16 -2.54
CA THR A 652 19.74 0.73 -2.90
C THR A 652 19.75 0.56 -4.42
N MET A 653 19.08 1.45 -5.16
CA MET A 653 19.11 1.45 -6.63
C MET A 653 20.50 1.76 -7.18
N GLU A 654 21.22 2.72 -6.59
CA GLU A 654 22.59 3.03 -6.98
C GLU A 654 23.55 1.87 -6.72
N ASP A 655 23.46 1.22 -5.56
CA ASP A 655 24.28 0.06 -5.21
C ASP A 655 24.05 -1.11 -6.18
N ALA A 656 22.78 -1.38 -6.50
CA ALA A 656 22.42 -2.40 -7.49
C ALA A 656 23.00 -2.08 -8.87
N ALA A 657 22.93 -0.83 -9.31
CA ALA A 657 23.48 -0.38 -10.59
C ALA A 657 25.02 -0.40 -10.62
N ASN A 658 25.68 -0.11 -9.50
CA ASN A 658 27.13 0.02 -9.41
C ASN A 658 27.87 -1.29 -9.11
N GLY A 659 27.19 -2.36 -8.67
CA GLY A 659 27.94 -3.48 -8.09
C GLY A 659 27.29 -4.85 -7.98
N ASN A 660 26.13 -5.15 -8.58
CA ASN A 660 25.53 -6.47 -8.34
C ASN A 660 24.60 -7.05 -9.42
N ASN A 661 24.86 -6.76 -10.69
CA ASN A 661 24.38 -7.67 -11.73
C ASN A 661 25.31 -8.89 -11.73
N SER A 662 24.75 -10.10 -11.74
CA SER A 662 25.47 -11.39 -11.81
C SER A 662 26.45 -11.53 -13.00
N GLY A 663 26.51 -10.54 -13.90
CA GLY A 663 27.49 -10.41 -14.99
C GLY A 663 28.63 -9.41 -14.79
N GLY A 664 28.77 -8.75 -13.62
CA GLY A 664 29.95 -7.92 -13.30
C GLY A 664 30.15 -6.63 -14.12
N TYR A 665 29.15 -6.19 -14.89
CA TYR A 665 29.26 -4.98 -15.71
C TYR A 665 28.96 -3.72 -14.89
N ILE A 666 29.96 -2.86 -14.71
CA ILE A 666 29.81 -1.53 -14.08
C ILE A 666 29.46 -0.52 -15.16
N THR A 667 28.22 0.00 -15.17
CA THR A 667 27.82 1.06 -16.10
C THR A 667 28.34 2.40 -15.59
N TYR A 668 29.30 3.03 -16.27
CA TYR A 668 29.73 4.40 -15.93
C TYR A 668 28.66 5.47 -16.22
N TRP A 669 27.65 5.13 -17.02
CA TRP A 669 26.46 5.93 -17.24
C TRP A 669 25.45 5.66 -16.14
N LYS A 670 25.18 6.68 -15.32
CA LYS A 670 24.10 6.59 -14.34
C LYS A 670 22.76 6.65 -15.04
N LYS A 671 21.78 5.91 -14.51
CA LYS A 671 20.39 6.04 -14.95
C LYS A 671 19.89 7.47 -14.69
N ALA A 672 19.07 7.97 -15.60
CA ALA A 672 18.38 9.23 -15.42
C ALA A 672 17.47 9.16 -14.18
N ARG A 673 17.36 10.28 -13.46
CA ARG A 673 16.41 10.45 -12.36
C ARG A 673 15.25 11.30 -12.84
N ASN A 674 14.03 10.99 -12.40
CA ASN A 674 12.84 11.72 -12.79
C ASN A 674 12.17 12.36 -11.57
N GLY A 675 11.47 13.46 -11.81
CA GLY A 675 10.60 14.16 -10.87
C GLY A 675 9.33 14.58 -11.58
N LEU A 676 8.20 14.02 -11.16
CA LEU A 676 6.90 14.23 -11.75
C LEU A 676 6.05 15.14 -10.85
N PHE A 677 5.66 16.30 -11.37
CA PHE A 677 4.81 17.27 -10.69
C PHE A 677 3.40 17.20 -11.28
N ARG A 678 2.48 16.56 -10.57
CA ARG A 678 1.09 16.34 -11.00
C ARG A 678 0.11 17.01 -10.04
N ASP A 679 -0.80 17.83 -10.57
CA ASP A 679 -1.97 18.25 -9.80
C ASP A 679 -3.11 17.23 -9.99
N GLU A 680 -3.54 16.56 -8.92
CA GLU A 680 -4.56 15.51 -9.01
C GLU A 680 -5.94 16.04 -9.43
N LYS A 681 -6.24 17.32 -9.16
CA LYS A 681 -7.57 17.90 -9.40
C LYS A 681 -7.72 18.35 -10.85
N SER A 682 -6.71 19.04 -11.40
CA SER A 682 -6.71 19.46 -12.80
C SER A 682 -6.21 18.36 -13.73
N GLY A 683 -5.41 17.41 -13.21
CA GLY A 683 -4.72 16.40 -14.00
C GLY A 683 -3.46 16.91 -14.70
N ASP A 684 -3.09 18.18 -14.49
CA ASP A 684 -1.93 18.79 -15.16
C ASP A 684 -0.61 18.18 -14.69
N LEU A 685 0.35 18.12 -15.62
CA LEU A 685 1.60 17.40 -15.43
C LEU A 685 2.80 18.18 -15.96
N VAL A 686 3.88 18.17 -15.19
CA VAL A 686 5.23 18.54 -15.64
C VAL A 686 6.20 17.43 -15.22
N SER A 687 6.98 16.92 -16.18
CA SER A 687 8.05 15.97 -15.90
C SER A 687 9.39 16.69 -15.93
N ILE A 688 10.28 16.37 -14.99
CA ILE A 688 11.66 16.81 -14.97
C ILE A 688 12.54 15.58 -14.94
N GLN A 689 13.39 15.42 -15.95
CA GLN A 689 14.41 14.39 -15.99
C GLN A 689 15.80 15.01 -15.77
N MET A 690 16.65 14.36 -15.00
CA MET A 690 18.06 14.71 -14.82
C MET A 690 18.95 13.53 -15.24
N GLN A 691 19.76 13.73 -16.27
CA GLN A 691 20.82 12.82 -16.66
C GLN A 691 22.17 13.33 -16.13
N GLU A 692 22.89 12.49 -15.38
CA GLU A 692 24.26 12.75 -14.92
C GLU A 692 25.26 12.11 -15.90
N TYR A 693 26.13 12.91 -16.51
CA TYR A 693 27.20 12.41 -17.38
C TYR A 693 28.41 11.93 -16.56
N PRO A 694 29.18 10.95 -17.08
CA PRO A 694 30.41 10.50 -16.45
C PRO A 694 31.40 11.65 -16.22
N LYS A 695 32.15 11.60 -15.12
CA LYS A 695 33.10 12.66 -14.69
C LYS A 695 34.12 13.08 -15.76
N TYR A 696 34.46 12.20 -16.70
CA TYR A 696 35.44 12.44 -17.77
C TYR A 696 34.82 12.61 -19.16
N PHE A 697 33.49 12.60 -19.25
CA PHE A 697 32.80 12.94 -20.50
C PHE A 697 32.99 14.42 -20.79
N TYR A 698 33.25 14.76 -22.05
CA TYR A 698 33.33 16.13 -22.51
C TYR A 698 32.77 16.25 -23.92
N ILE A 699 32.18 17.40 -24.21
CA ILE A 699 31.55 17.73 -25.49
C ILE A 699 32.63 18.29 -26.42
N LYS A 700 33.02 17.49 -27.42
CA LYS A 700 34.00 17.90 -28.44
C LYS A 700 33.44 18.93 -29.42
N ASP A 701 32.16 18.79 -29.77
CA ASP A 701 31.47 19.60 -30.76
C ASP A 701 30.10 19.97 -30.19
N SER A 702 29.95 21.24 -29.81
CA SER A 702 28.74 21.77 -29.20
C SER A 702 27.56 21.74 -30.18
N ALA A 703 27.79 22.06 -31.45
CA ALA A 703 26.74 22.07 -32.46
C ALA A 703 26.22 20.65 -32.72
N LYS A 704 27.13 19.67 -32.83
CA LYS A 704 26.75 18.25 -32.95
C LYS A 704 26.02 17.75 -31.71
N PHE A 705 26.50 18.08 -30.51
CA PHE A 705 25.84 17.71 -29.26
C PHE A 705 24.40 18.22 -29.22
N TRP A 706 24.19 19.53 -29.36
CA TRP A 706 22.84 20.10 -29.31
C TRP A 706 21.95 19.63 -30.46
N LYS A 707 22.52 19.34 -31.63
CA LYS A 707 21.77 18.69 -32.71
C LYS A 707 21.29 17.30 -32.28
N THR A 708 22.16 16.46 -31.74
CA THR A 708 21.78 15.13 -31.23
C THR A 708 20.72 15.22 -30.15
N GLU A 709 20.89 16.09 -29.14
CA GLU A 709 19.91 16.26 -28.06
C GLU A 709 18.54 16.72 -28.57
N ILE A 710 18.49 17.55 -29.62
CA ILE A 710 17.23 17.99 -30.25
C ILE A 710 16.64 16.87 -31.12
N ASP A 711 17.44 16.21 -31.94
CA ASP A 711 17.00 15.14 -32.86
C ASP A 711 16.43 13.96 -32.04
N GLU A 712 16.99 13.65 -30.87
CA GLU A 712 16.44 12.63 -29.96
C GLU A 712 15.02 12.98 -29.47
N GLN A 713 14.70 14.27 -29.30
CA GLN A 713 13.33 14.70 -28.95
C GLN A 713 12.35 14.64 -30.12
N LEU A 714 12.83 14.45 -31.35
CA LEU A 714 12.06 14.45 -32.59
C LEU A 714 11.99 13.05 -33.23
N SER A 715 12.25 11.99 -32.47
CA SER A 715 12.50 10.63 -32.97
C SER A 715 11.27 9.90 -33.57
N GLY A 716 10.12 10.56 -33.72
CA GLY A 716 8.95 10.05 -34.46
C GLY A 716 8.87 10.66 -35.86
N GLU A 717 8.56 9.85 -36.88
CA GLU A 717 8.60 10.26 -38.31
C GLU A 717 7.69 11.47 -38.63
N ASP A 718 6.63 11.70 -37.84
CA ASP A 718 5.62 12.74 -38.08
C ASP A 718 5.75 14.00 -37.19
N MET A 719 6.67 13.99 -36.21
CA MET A 719 6.80 15.10 -35.26
C MET A 719 7.63 16.25 -35.82
N LEU A 720 7.07 17.46 -35.83
CA LEU A 720 7.70 18.67 -36.37
C LEU A 720 8.13 19.64 -35.26
N LEU A 721 9.33 20.19 -35.43
CA LEU A 721 9.82 21.31 -34.63
C LEU A 721 9.08 22.60 -35.01
N TYR A 722 8.19 23.08 -34.14
CA TYR A 722 7.43 24.32 -34.35
C TYR A 722 8.25 25.56 -33.98
N SER A 723 8.95 25.52 -32.85
CA SER A 723 9.80 26.62 -32.39
C SER A 723 11.03 26.07 -31.67
N LYS A 724 12.16 26.76 -31.87
CA LYS A 724 13.44 26.48 -31.20
C LYS A 724 14.07 27.80 -30.76
N GLN A 725 14.38 27.89 -29.48
CA GLN A 725 15.13 29.01 -28.91
C GLN A 725 16.34 28.49 -28.15
N MET A 726 17.53 28.81 -28.65
CA MET A 726 18.80 28.54 -27.98
C MET A 726 19.08 29.64 -26.95
N LEU A 727 19.47 29.26 -25.74
CA LEU A 727 19.83 30.17 -24.66
C LEU A 727 21.34 30.05 -24.39
N THR A 728 22.08 31.08 -24.80
CA THR A 728 23.53 31.19 -24.63
C THR A 728 23.89 31.97 -23.37
N ALA A 729 24.89 31.48 -22.64
CA ALA A 729 25.51 32.22 -21.54
C ALA A 729 26.44 33.33 -22.07
N ASP A 730 26.84 34.25 -21.19
CA ASP A 730 27.67 35.42 -21.52
C ASP A 730 29.03 35.07 -22.17
N ASN A 731 29.53 33.85 -21.93
CA ASN A 731 30.76 33.33 -22.52
C ASN A 731 30.56 32.70 -23.92
N GLY A 732 29.38 32.84 -24.52
CA GLY A 732 29.04 32.32 -25.85
C GLY A 732 28.67 30.83 -25.90
N THR A 733 28.73 30.10 -24.78
CA THR A 733 28.33 28.69 -24.74
C THR A 733 26.82 28.54 -24.63
N THR A 734 26.22 27.66 -25.43
CA THR A 734 24.79 27.33 -25.28
C THR A 734 24.61 26.55 -23.98
N SER A 735 23.72 27.04 -23.13
CA SER A 735 23.43 26.46 -21.81
C SER A 735 22.04 25.84 -21.73
N ALA A 736 21.11 26.23 -22.61
CA ALA A 736 19.79 25.63 -22.68
C ALA A 736 19.17 25.77 -24.07
N CYS A 737 18.14 24.96 -24.34
CA CYS A 737 17.34 24.98 -25.54
C CYS A 737 15.86 24.80 -25.16
N HIS A 738 15.01 25.72 -25.59
CA HIS A 738 13.56 25.59 -25.49
C HIS A 738 12.98 25.14 -26.83
N LEU A 739 12.19 24.07 -26.80
CA LEU A 739 11.59 23.43 -27.96
C LEU A 739 10.07 23.42 -27.80
N VAL A 740 9.38 23.76 -28.89
CA VAL A 740 7.95 23.46 -29.05
C VAL A 740 7.81 22.52 -30.22
N ILE A 741 7.24 21.36 -29.98
CA ILE A 741 7.09 20.26 -30.94
C ILE A 741 5.60 20.05 -31.18
N ARG A 742 5.21 19.78 -32.44
CA ARG A 742 3.83 19.54 -32.84
C ARG A 742 3.74 18.47 -33.93
N ASP A 743 2.59 17.84 -34.03
CA ASP A 743 2.15 17.16 -35.25
C ASP A 743 1.22 18.09 -36.05
N THR A 744 1.16 17.97 -37.38
CA THR A 744 0.32 18.87 -38.21
C THR A 744 -1.18 18.58 -38.13
N GLY A 745 -1.55 17.35 -37.79
CA GLY A 745 -2.92 16.92 -37.53
C GLY A 745 -3.37 17.12 -36.08
N SER A 746 -2.51 17.67 -35.22
CA SER A 746 -2.78 17.83 -33.78
C SER A 746 -2.81 19.30 -33.36
N SER A 747 -3.81 19.66 -32.55
CA SER A 747 -3.92 20.96 -31.87
C SER A 747 -3.09 21.02 -30.59
N ARG A 748 -2.54 19.87 -30.15
CA ARG A 748 -1.67 19.74 -28.98
C ARG A 748 -0.23 20.14 -29.32
N LEU A 749 0.51 20.57 -28.30
CA LEU A 749 1.92 20.93 -28.39
C LEU A 749 2.68 20.26 -27.25
N ILE A 750 3.89 19.76 -27.52
CA ILE A 750 4.85 19.33 -26.51
C ILE A 750 5.86 20.45 -26.31
N ASN A 751 6.03 20.88 -25.06
CA ASN A 751 6.99 21.90 -24.66
C ASN A 751 8.14 21.22 -23.93
N LYS A 752 9.37 21.39 -24.41
CA LYS A 752 10.57 20.89 -23.74
C LYS A 752 11.55 22.01 -23.44
N LEU A 753 12.11 22.00 -22.24
CA LEU A 753 13.26 22.84 -21.87
C LEU A 753 14.42 21.93 -21.51
N ILE A 754 15.47 21.96 -22.33
CA ILE A 754 16.70 21.20 -22.13
C ILE A 754 17.74 22.16 -21.55
N VAL A 755 18.31 21.86 -20.39
CA VAL A 755 19.30 22.70 -19.71
C VAL A 755 20.55 21.88 -19.42
N LEU A 756 21.69 22.34 -19.95
CA LEU A 756 23.00 21.77 -19.64
C LEU A 756 23.69 22.63 -18.58
N LYS A 757 23.98 22.03 -17.43
CA LYS A 757 24.76 22.70 -16.37
C LYS A 757 25.66 21.72 -15.65
N GLY A 758 26.94 22.08 -15.51
CA GLY A 758 27.86 21.15 -14.87
C GLY A 758 28.13 19.97 -15.79
N ARG A 759 27.94 18.77 -15.21
CA ARG A 759 27.86 17.50 -15.92
C ARG A 759 26.44 16.92 -15.99
N TYR A 760 25.43 17.78 -15.81
CA TYR A 760 24.03 17.36 -15.71
C TYR A 760 23.23 18.00 -16.85
N LEU A 761 22.44 17.16 -17.51
CA LEU A 761 21.46 17.58 -18.49
C LEU A 761 20.07 17.41 -17.87
N PHE A 762 19.30 18.48 -17.86
CA PHE A 762 17.94 18.52 -17.36
C PHE A 762 16.97 18.65 -18.52
N THR A 763 15.94 17.82 -18.55
CA THR A 763 14.87 17.90 -19.55
C THR A 763 13.55 18.07 -18.85
N LEU A 764 12.96 19.26 -18.96
CA LEU A 764 11.61 19.52 -18.49
C LEU A 764 10.65 19.29 -19.66
N SER A 765 9.54 18.59 -19.42
CA SER A 765 8.52 18.31 -20.43
C SER A 765 7.12 18.63 -19.90
N SER A 766 6.31 19.27 -20.73
CA SER A 766 4.89 19.52 -20.49
C SER A 766 4.11 19.57 -21.81
N MET A 767 2.78 19.51 -21.75
CA MET A 767 1.91 19.67 -22.92
C MET A 767 1.06 20.95 -22.81
N SER A 768 0.78 21.55 -23.96
CA SER A 768 -0.14 22.68 -24.14
C SER A 768 -0.95 22.51 -25.43
N ASP A 769 -1.58 23.58 -25.92
CA ASP A 769 -2.30 23.58 -27.19
C ASP A 769 -2.02 24.86 -28.00
N THR A 770 -2.53 24.90 -29.22
CA THR A 770 -2.33 26.00 -30.18
C THR A 770 -3.14 27.28 -29.89
N LEU A 771 -4.11 27.23 -28.97
CA LEU A 771 -5.04 28.33 -28.71
C LEU A 771 -4.82 28.99 -27.35
N SER A 772 -4.44 28.21 -26.33
CA SER A 772 -4.24 28.65 -24.96
C SER A 772 -2.77 28.79 -24.61
N LYS A 773 -2.50 29.65 -23.63
CA LYS A 773 -1.17 29.74 -23.01
C LYS A 773 -0.94 28.52 -22.13
N GLN A 774 0.33 28.18 -21.91
CA GLN A 774 0.73 27.19 -20.90
C GLN A 774 0.01 27.44 -19.56
N ASN A 775 -0.38 26.36 -18.89
CA ASN A 775 -1.06 26.45 -17.60
C ASN A 775 -0.11 27.01 -16.50
N ALA A 776 -0.67 27.37 -15.35
CA ALA A 776 0.12 28.04 -14.31
C ALA A 776 1.17 27.12 -13.66
N LEU A 777 0.91 25.81 -13.63
CA LEU A 777 1.87 24.81 -13.13
C LEU A 777 3.11 24.76 -14.04
N SER A 778 2.92 24.53 -15.34
CA SER A 778 4.03 24.44 -16.30
C SER A 778 4.75 25.77 -16.47
N SER A 779 4.02 26.87 -16.64
CA SER A 779 4.63 28.20 -16.76
C SER A 779 5.47 28.56 -15.53
N GLY A 780 4.97 28.25 -14.33
CA GLY A 780 5.66 28.52 -13.07
C GLY A 780 6.96 27.73 -12.95
N ILE A 781 6.92 26.42 -13.21
CA ILE A 781 8.10 25.55 -13.13
C ILE A 781 9.13 25.93 -14.19
N PHE A 782 8.72 26.10 -15.46
CA PHE A 782 9.64 26.43 -16.55
C PHE A 782 10.33 27.78 -16.33
N ALA A 783 9.60 28.80 -15.88
CA ALA A 783 10.15 30.14 -15.67
C ALA A 783 11.06 30.25 -14.43
N SER A 784 10.83 29.41 -13.42
CA SER A 784 11.59 29.45 -12.16
C SER A 784 12.73 28.44 -12.08
N PHE A 785 12.82 27.51 -13.04
CA PHE A 785 13.79 26.42 -13.02
C PHE A 785 15.23 26.88 -12.93
N LYS A 786 15.92 26.40 -11.90
CA LYS A 786 17.36 26.62 -11.69
C LYS A 786 18.02 25.34 -11.15
N PRO A 787 19.15 24.90 -11.71
CA PRO A 787 20.00 23.91 -11.05
C PRO A 787 20.54 24.46 -9.71
N THR A 788 20.63 23.62 -8.69
CA THR A 788 21.17 24.01 -7.37
C THR A 788 22.64 24.45 -7.47
N SER A 789 23.10 25.27 -6.51
CA SER A 789 24.49 25.76 -6.46
C SER A 789 25.54 24.65 -6.40
N SER A 790 25.18 23.46 -5.90
CA SER A 790 26.05 22.27 -5.88
C SER A 790 26.47 21.75 -7.27
N VAL A 791 25.81 22.22 -8.33
CA VAL A 791 26.03 21.82 -9.73
C VAL A 791 27.17 22.62 -10.39
N LEU A 792 27.68 23.68 -9.74
CA LEU A 792 28.45 24.77 -10.36
C LEU A 792 29.95 24.50 -10.65
N VAL A 793 30.47 23.31 -10.41
CA VAL A 793 31.94 23.13 -10.33
C VAL A 793 32.58 22.70 -11.66
N GLU A 794 31.79 22.39 -12.70
CA GLU A 794 32.28 21.61 -13.84
C GLU A 794 31.83 22.17 -15.22
N ASN A 795 32.73 22.26 -16.20
CA ASN A 795 32.39 22.62 -17.58
C ASN A 795 32.55 21.40 -18.51
N MET A 796 31.45 20.91 -19.10
CA MET A 796 31.49 19.78 -20.03
C MET A 796 32.15 20.11 -21.38
N TYR A 797 32.38 21.38 -21.71
CA TYR A 797 33.07 21.78 -22.94
C TYR A 797 34.60 21.73 -22.82
N GLU A 798 35.14 21.44 -21.64
CA GLU A 798 36.57 21.37 -21.39
C GLU A 798 37.05 19.92 -21.21
N SER A 799 38.09 19.53 -21.94
CA SER A 799 38.72 18.22 -21.80
C SER A 799 39.48 18.10 -20.48
N ARG A 800 39.30 16.98 -19.78
CA ARG A 800 40.00 16.67 -18.51
C ARG A 800 41.17 15.72 -18.67
N ARG A 801 41.58 15.42 -19.90
CA ARG A 801 42.80 14.63 -20.17
C ARG A 801 44.02 15.55 -20.13
N CYS A 802 44.65 15.72 -18.97
CA CYS A 802 46.05 16.14 -18.93
C CYS A 802 46.91 14.95 -19.39
N PHE A 803 47.41 15.00 -20.62
CA PHE A 803 48.62 14.26 -20.98
C PHE A 803 49.80 15.01 -20.38
N THR A 804 50.30 14.54 -19.24
CA THR A 804 51.67 14.88 -18.85
C THR A 804 52.59 14.06 -19.76
N VAL A 805 52.90 14.60 -20.94
CA VAL A 805 54.05 14.12 -21.71
C VAL A 805 55.28 14.61 -20.96
N LEU A 806 55.75 13.81 -20.01
CA LEU A 806 57.12 13.93 -19.53
C LEU A 806 58.02 13.46 -20.69
N SER A 807 58.54 14.44 -21.43
CA SER A 807 59.70 14.23 -22.29
C SER A 807 60.85 13.77 -21.40
N VAL A 808 61.15 12.48 -21.39
CA VAL A 808 62.44 11.99 -20.89
C VAL A 808 63.40 12.06 -22.08
N ALA A 809 64.01 13.24 -22.24
CA ALA A 809 65.27 13.41 -22.94
C ALA A 809 66.39 13.35 -21.90
N CYS A 810 67.40 12.52 -22.18
CA CYS A 810 68.75 12.50 -21.59
C CYS A 810 68.90 12.37 -20.06
N LEU A 811 69.22 11.16 -19.57
CA LEU A 811 70.57 10.69 -19.18
C LEU A 811 70.46 9.38 -18.38
#